data_AF-A0A2T4A9K5-F1
#
_entry.id   AF-A0A2T4A9K5-F1
#
_cell.length_a   1.000
_cell.length_b   1.000
_cell.length_c   1.000
_cell.angle_alpha   90.00
_cell.angle_beta   90.00
_cell.angle_gamma   90.00
#
_symmetry.space_group_name_H-M   'P 1'
#
loop_
_entity.id
_entity.type
_entity.pdbx_description
1 polymer ?
#
loop_
_entity_poly.entity_id
_entity_poly.type
_entity_poly.pdbx_seq_one_letter_code
_entity_poly.pdbx_strand_id
1 'polypeptide(L)'
;MASSPRSALCLLAHLLLLFSSVLATPLTHNRTLSDDDALAEPWTDKPFYLRIMPLGASITAGVGTDPQNGYRKPLRDQLRWEGWPVNMVGSQSNGDPEKFKDRQHEGHPGAVVSDMIKNAGMGIDTKPNLILINCGTNDANPKTGQDVDGTAARMELLLNYLYEEVEGVTIILSTLIPYLENEANNNVNKINPTYRDLYKRFRDAGKKIGLAELNNGFLDTSTDYHDTMHPNEKGAAKLAAVWDQAIAEVEKAGFLTKPIDTGVDDDTTVDCDPEKGAGRGPVKTQQGWGEDDGPYKHFQTVRGYITESGAFNAGSRVSFAQLVNLGGADPGGEFDELINCVDKGTSDDPTPGTCRMYLNDGGNIAVTGVAIDVGLKCLIRGHHWGDVNGDGLDDFICINLDGNMYVSINRGGNPPKFEPLENGGLIKEGYAWGPQDRVRLGDIDGDGRLDYCAIDDKGDIYCWRNGGVGDAPTETYGGYWQSFETFAARGEAEGIGGVNLVDVNGDGRSDWVYLHKDGSSEIWINQRGDFDADGKGLRPHWVEATAAHPAIPELTDRTELVFGRISGSGRADLIWNRIADEKYVQSYAYTNKGSGGTQRKGDGVHYCDMFGRGHDDYLWVSAEGEITLFENIKSPPNWGQHGKIISIGRERKSIHFGDWDGDGLCDILAVERHTGRAEMWRNTYKDGAQSPTFSGPTWVVNDALCKEGWGRGLYDQGLRFGDLDGDGRVDYLCMEKDARTVGHLNKAGGLEDKGQIKFAPAERLDRANFKWADVNGDGKVDLIWVDKFKAGARVWRNGGFIPAGGSSMTWIDLGTRFEGHGRGQNIHFPTLGELGRADYHDVYPGTALANTWFNECSGGDDYPEPIDPGLPKPPVPSINVCDSDATWSITADSADTDIVDDQYTTGIKDVFGDTCNYVNVDGYTKYEDYDVGQLIGYLNCAKWDRVECVKTEHSLQLCFLGFGLSVYAQSLVKCSYY
;
A
#
# COMPACT_ATOMS: atom_id res chain seq x y z
N MET A 1 -34.88 51.62 -13.92
CA MET A 1 -36.35 51.50 -13.76
C MET A 1 -36.62 50.23 -12.95
N ALA A 2 -37.74 50.13 -12.23
CA ALA A 2 -37.89 49.19 -11.11
C ALA A 2 -39.16 48.31 -11.19
N SER A 3 -39.27 47.38 -10.22
CA SER A 3 -40.50 46.79 -9.63
C SER A 3 -41.00 45.38 -10.03
N SER A 4 -41.72 44.78 -9.07
CA SER A 4 -42.45 43.49 -9.01
C SER A 4 -43.28 43.49 -7.69
N PRO A 5 -43.94 42.41 -7.21
CA PRO A 5 -44.42 41.15 -7.81
C PRO A 5 -45.97 41.03 -7.66
N ARG A 6 -46.58 39.82 -7.73
CA ARG A 6 -47.78 39.41 -6.92
C ARG A 6 -48.24 37.94 -7.08
N SER A 7 -49.10 37.48 -6.15
CA SER A 7 -49.48 36.08 -5.87
C SER A 7 -50.86 35.94 -5.17
N ALA A 8 -51.63 34.85 -5.39
CA ALA A 8 -52.74 34.24 -4.58
C ALA A 8 -53.38 33.04 -5.37
N LEU A 9 -53.78 31.84 -4.88
CA LEU A 9 -54.67 31.38 -3.76
C LEU A 9 -56.18 31.74 -3.95
N CYS A 10 -57.21 30.91 -3.74
CA CYS A 10 -57.40 29.54 -3.17
C CYS A 10 -58.85 29.02 -3.43
N LEU A 11 -59.16 27.69 -3.38
CA LEU A 11 -60.45 27.11 -2.88
C LEU A 11 -60.53 25.56 -2.89
N LEU A 12 -61.29 24.99 -1.94
CA LEU A 12 -61.50 23.54 -1.67
C LEU A 12 -62.96 23.10 -1.88
N ALA A 13 -63.17 21.79 -2.16
CA ALA A 13 -64.41 21.05 -1.88
C ALA A 13 -64.07 19.57 -1.54
N HIS A 14 -64.98 18.82 -0.90
CA HIS A 14 -64.67 17.60 -0.13
C HIS A 14 -65.57 16.40 -0.48
N LEU A 15 -65.10 15.17 -0.13
CA LEU A 15 -65.82 13.87 -0.08
C LEU A 15 -66.15 13.27 -1.48
N LEU A 16 -66.05 11.95 -1.73
CA LEU A 16 -65.89 10.77 -0.87
C LEU A 16 -65.30 9.57 -1.66
N LEU A 17 -64.73 8.60 -0.93
CA LEU A 17 -64.44 7.18 -1.30
C LEU A 17 -63.10 6.79 -1.98
N LEU A 18 -62.53 5.70 -1.42
CA LEU A 18 -61.48 4.79 -1.93
C LEU A 18 -60.00 5.23 -1.88
N PHE A 19 -59.44 5.20 -0.67
CA PHE A 19 -58.10 4.61 -0.46
C PHE A 19 -58.29 3.12 -0.12
N SER A 20 -57.79 2.22 -0.96
CA SER A 20 -57.70 0.78 -0.65
C SER A 20 -56.45 0.17 -1.27
N SER A 21 -55.53 -0.23 -0.39
CA SER A 21 -54.44 -1.17 -0.62
C SER A 21 -54.89 -2.53 -1.16
N VAL A 22 -54.07 -3.16 -2.00
CA VAL A 22 -54.09 -4.59 -2.34
C VAL A 22 -52.62 -5.03 -2.36
N LEU A 23 -52.04 -5.65 -1.32
CA LEU A 23 -52.25 -7.03 -0.85
C LEU A 23 -52.20 -8.07 -2.00
N ALA A 24 -50.98 -8.48 -2.35
CA ALA A 24 -50.78 -9.74 -3.05
C ALA A 24 -51.08 -10.90 -2.08
N THR A 25 -52.17 -11.64 -2.34
CA THR A 25 -52.52 -12.84 -1.59
C THR A 25 -51.73 -14.08 -2.06
N PRO A 26 -51.45 -15.05 -1.17
CA PRO A 26 -50.68 -16.23 -1.51
C PRO A 26 -51.45 -17.21 -2.42
N LEU A 27 -50.73 -17.87 -3.32
CA LEU A 27 -51.23 -19.07 -3.99
C LEU A 27 -51.13 -20.24 -3.01
N THR A 28 -52.27 -20.65 -2.46
CA THR A 28 -52.40 -21.85 -1.64
C THR A 28 -52.10 -23.10 -2.48
N HIS A 29 -50.92 -23.69 -2.31
CA HIS A 29 -50.69 -25.07 -2.71
C HIS A 29 -50.97 -25.98 -1.51
N ASN A 30 -52.04 -26.76 -1.58
CA ASN A 30 -52.32 -27.80 -0.58
C ASN A 30 -51.25 -28.89 -0.67
N ARG A 31 -50.14 -28.72 0.04
CA ARG A 31 -49.34 -29.85 0.53
C ARG A 31 -49.91 -30.27 1.89
N THR A 32 -50.29 -31.53 1.97
CA THR A 32 -50.54 -32.22 3.23
C THR A 32 -49.28 -32.16 4.08
N LEU A 33 -49.38 -31.57 5.27
CA LEU A 33 -48.36 -31.69 6.30
C LEU A 33 -48.25 -33.17 6.69
N SER A 34 -47.05 -33.74 6.56
CA SER A 34 -46.63 -34.95 7.26
C SER A 34 -45.99 -34.55 8.59
N ASP A 35 -46.26 -35.29 9.66
CA ASP A 35 -45.88 -34.97 11.05
C ASP A 35 -44.35 -35.12 11.37
N ASP A 36 -43.46 -34.85 10.40
CA ASP A 36 -42.00 -35.08 10.54
C ASP A 36 -41.14 -33.79 10.62
N ASP A 37 -41.68 -32.59 10.33
CA ASP A 37 -40.94 -31.32 10.47
C ASP A 37 -40.91 -30.81 11.93
N ALA A 38 -40.20 -31.56 12.78
CA ALA A 38 -39.90 -31.17 14.16
C ALA A 38 -38.76 -30.14 14.23
N LEU A 39 -39.12 -28.86 14.02
CA LEU A 39 -38.48 -27.65 14.52
C LEU A 39 -36.97 -27.75 14.85
N ALA A 40 -36.13 -27.32 13.91
CA ALA A 40 -34.86 -26.70 14.29
C ALA A 40 -35.16 -25.34 14.94
N GLU A 41 -34.72 -25.13 16.17
CA GLU A 41 -34.78 -23.82 16.85
C GLU A 41 -33.98 -22.77 16.05
N PRO A 42 -34.42 -21.51 15.99
CA PRO A 42 -33.69 -20.47 15.30
C PRO A 42 -32.37 -20.18 16.04
N TRP A 43 -31.29 -20.24 15.27
CA TRP A 43 -30.01 -19.55 15.45
C TRP A 43 -30.14 -18.33 16.37
N THR A 44 -29.42 -18.35 17.49
CA THR A 44 -29.31 -17.19 18.36
C THR A 44 -27.95 -16.57 18.16
N ASP A 45 -27.93 -15.44 17.43
CA ASP A 45 -26.71 -14.69 17.15
C ASP A 45 -25.94 -14.40 18.45
N LYS A 46 -24.67 -14.80 18.47
CA LYS A 46 -23.80 -14.59 19.63
C LYS A 46 -23.41 -13.10 19.71
N PRO A 47 -23.17 -12.55 20.91
CA PRO A 47 -23.20 -11.10 21.12
C PRO A 47 -21.96 -10.31 20.61
N PHE A 48 -20.92 -10.98 20.10
CA PHE A 48 -19.70 -10.36 19.59
C PHE A 48 -18.89 -11.33 18.71
N TYR A 49 -17.97 -10.79 17.91
CA TYR A 49 -17.03 -11.58 17.11
C TYR A 49 -16.05 -12.37 17.96
N LEU A 50 -15.81 -13.63 17.59
CA LEU A 50 -14.58 -14.31 17.95
C LEU A 50 -13.49 -13.86 16.98
N ARG A 51 -12.58 -12.99 17.45
CA ARG A 51 -11.34 -12.62 16.76
C ARG A 51 -10.28 -13.64 17.14
N ILE A 52 -10.17 -14.69 16.33
CA ILE A 52 -9.41 -15.91 16.61
C ILE A 52 -8.04 -15.83 15.97
N MET A 53 -6.97 -16.02 16.75
CA MET A 53 -5.62 -16.23 16.22
C MET A 53 -5.23 -17.71 16.35
N PRO A 54 -5.24 -18.51 15.26
CA PRO A 54 -4.59 -19.80 15.21
C PRO A 54 -3.06 -19.62 15.22
N LEU A 55 -2.40 -19.92 16.34
CA LEU A 55 -0.96 -19.74 16.54
C LEU A 55 -0.23 -21.08 16.57
N GLY A 56 0.84 -21.24 15.79
CA GLY A 56 1.64 -22.45 15.82
C GLY A 56 2.57 -22.66 14.63
N ALA A 57 2.74 -23.93 14.25
CA ALA A 57 3.63 -24.33 13.17
C ALA A 57 2.86 -24.84 11.92
N SER A 58 3.43 -25.79 11.17
CA SER A 58 2.87 -26.34 9.93
C SER A 58 1.48 -26.96 10.05
N ILE A 59 1.14 -27.56 11.20
CA ILE A 59 -0.20 -28.10 11.48
C ILE A 59 -1.25 -26.97 11.55
N THR A 60 -0.89 -25.84 12.18
CA THR A 60 -1.71 -24.62 12.19
C THR A 60 -1.79 -23.99 10.81
N ALA A 61 -0.69 -23.98 10.05
CA ALA A 61 -0.72 -23.53 8.66
C ALA A 61 -1.66 -24.37 7.80
N GLY A 62 -1.81 -25.67 8.07
CA GLY A 62 -2.66 -26.57 7.28
C GLY A 62 -1.91 -27.43 6.27
N VAL A 63 -0.58 -27.54 6.43
CA VAL A 63 0.25 -28.51 5.72
C VAL A 63 -0.32 -29.90 5.94
N GLY A 64 -0.53 -30.65 4.85
CA GLY A 64 -1.16 -31.98 4.85
C GLY A 64 -2.59 -32.02 4.29
N THR A 65 -3.21 -30.86 4.05
CA THR A 65 -4.51 -30.74 3.35
C THR A 65 -4.37 -30.06 1.99
N ASP A 66 -5.20 -30.40 1.01
CA ASP A 66 -5.26 -29.72 -0.30
C ASP A 66 -6.69 -29.23 -0.64
N PRO A 67 -6.94 -27.90 -0.70
CA PRO A 67 -6.02 -26.80 -0.37
C PRO A 67 -5.67 -26.76 1.13
N GLN A 68 -4.60 -26.04 1.49
CA GLN A 68 -4.02 -25.98 2.84
C GLN A 68 -4.88 -25.21 3.86
N ASN A 69 -6.13 -25.63 4.05
CA ASN A 69 -7.08 -25.06 5.01
C ASN A 69 -6.83 -25.56 6.44
N GLY A 70 -6.22 -26.74 6.59
CA GLY A 70 -6.00 -27.39 7.88
C GLY A 70 -7.29 -27.58 8.68
N TYR A 71 -7.17 -27.56 10.00
CA TYR A 71 -8.33 -27.59 10.90
C TYR A 71 -9.11 -26.26 10.92
N ARG A 72 -8.53 -25.18 10.39
CA ARG A 72 -9.03 -23.81 10.56
C ARG A 72 -10.39 -23.63 9.86
N LYS A 73 -10.53 -24.08 8.61
CA LYS A 73 -11.81 -24.01 7.89
C LYS A 73 -12.94 -24.80 8.55
N PRO A 74 -12.82 -26.12 8.81
CA PRO A 74 -13.89 -26.87 9.48
C PRO A 74 -14.23 -26.34 10.88
N LEU A 75 -13.26 -25.76 11.61
CA LEU A 75 -13.52 -25.08 12.88
C LEU A 75 -14.32 -23.78 12.67
N ARG A 76 -13.94 -22.96 11.68
CA ARG A 76 -14.68 -21.73 11.34
C ARG A 76 -16.12 -22.04 10.99
N ASP A 77 -16.34 -22.99 10.10
CA ASP A 77 -17.68 -23.40 9.65
C ASP A 77 -18.55 -23.86 10.84
N GLN A 78 -17.97 -24.62 11.78
CA GLN A 78 -18.67 -25.05 13.00
C GLN A 78 -19.05 -23.85 13.89
N LEU A 79 -18.11 -22.96 14.18
CA LEU A 79 -18.38 -21.79 15.03
C LEU A 79 -19.41 -20.85 14.39
N ARG A 80 -19.33 -20.65 13.06
CA ARG A 80 -20.34 -19.90 12.30
C ARG A 80 -21.71 -20.60 12.35
N TRP A 81 -21.76 -21.93 12.23
CA TRP A 81 -22.97 -22.75 12.39
C TRP A 81 -23.58 -22.67 13.80
N GLU A 82 -22.77 -22.42 14.83
CA GLU A 82 -23.22 -22.19 16.21
C GLU A 82 -23.64 -20.74 16.51
N GLY A 83 -23.69 -19.88 15.48
CA GLY A 83 -24.13 -18.49 15.58
C GLY A 83 -23.06 -17.51 16.07
N TRP A 84 -21.80 -17.93 16.18
CA TRP A 84 -20.70 -16.98 16.40
C TRP A 84 -20.40 -16.24 15.10
N PRO A 85 -20.36 -14.90 15.08
CA PRO A 85 -19.55 -14.19 14.09
C PRO A 85 -18.07 -14.46 14.40
N VAL A 86 -17.27 -14.69 13.37
CA VAL A 86 -15.86 -15.12 13.47
C VAL A 86 -15.03 -14.31 12.49
N ASN A 87 -13.89 -13.84 12.99
CA ASN A 87 -12.81 -13.16 12.29
C ASN A 87 -11.52 -13.92 12.64
N MET A 88 -10.86 -14.53 11.68
CA MET A 88 -9.53 -15.13 11.87
C MET A 88 -8.45 -14.07 11.64
N VAL A 89 -7.39 -14.08 12.45
CA VAL A 89 -6.32 -13.08 12.39
C VAL A 89 -4.93 -13.71 12.50
N GLY A 90 -3.96 -13.04 11.89
CA GLY A 90 -2.54 -13.42 11.85
C GLY A 90 -1.89 -13.03 10.52
N SER A 91 -0.56 -13.07 10.46
CA SER A 91 0.25 -12.60 9.32
C SER A 91 0.21 -13.50 8.08
N GLN A 92 -0.30 -14.74 8.20
CA GLN A 92 -0.33 -15.73 7.13
C GLN A 92 -1.77 -15.95 6.65
N SER A 93 -1.97 -16.26 5.36
CA SER A 93 -3.30 -16.38 4.74
C SER A 93 -3.46 -17.61 3.83
N ASN A 94 -2.70 -18.70 4.02
CA ASN A 94 -2.79 -19.82 3.08
C ASN A 94 -4.10 -20.62 3.23
N GLY A 95 -4.69 -21.07 2.11
CA GLY A 95 -5.96 -21.80 2.07
C GLY A 95 -6.66 -21.70 0.70
N ASP A 96 -7.96 -21.99 0.65
CA ASP A 96 -8.85 -21.76 -0.52
C ASP A 96 -9.36 -20.31 -0.53
N PRO A 97 -8.86 -19.40 -1.38
CA PRO A 97 -9.28 -18.00 -1.35
C PRO A 97 -10.72 -17.77 -1.84
N GLU A 98 -11.33 -18.72 -2.55
CA GLU A 98 -12.72 -18.60 -3.02
C GLU A 98 -13.73 -19.07 -1.96
N LYS A 99 -13.34 -20.04 -1.12
CA LYS A 99 -14.25 -20.71 -0.15
C LYS A 99 -13.90 -20.49 1.31
N PHE A 100 -12.73 -19.91 1.59
CA PHE A 100 -12.23 -19.56 2.91
C PHE A 100 -11.60 -18.15 2.80
N LYS A 101 -12.45 -17.13 2.85
CA LYS A 101 -12.04 -15.73 2.69
C LYS A 101 -11.27 -15.27 3.93
N ASP A 102 -11.83 -15.61 5.09
CA ASP A 102 -11.35 -15.32 6.42
C ASP A 102 -10.43 -16.45 6.92
N ARG A 103 -9.29 -16.59 6.22
CA ARG A 103 -8.33 -17.71 6.31
C ARG A 103 -7.03 -17.35 7.00
N GLN A 104 -7.00 -16.26 7.77
CA GLN A 104 -5.78 -15.76 8.40
C GLN A 104 -5.31 -16.66 9.55
N HIS A 105 -4.01 -16.66 9.83
CA HIS A 105 -3.39 -17.43 10.91
C HIS A 105 -1.97 -16.97 11.22
N GLU A 106 -1.44 -17.42 12.35
CA GLU A 106 -0.05 -17.24 12.78
C GLU A 106 0.64 -18.63 12.81
N GLY A 107 0.54 -19.35 11.70
CA GLY A 107 1.00 -20.74 11.56
C GLY A 107 2.26 -20.82 10.68
N HIS A 108 3.41 -21.11 11.28
CA HIS A 108 4.74 -20.98 10.65
C HIS A 108 5.42 -22.34 10.44
N PRO A 109 5.44 -22.90 9.22
CA PRO A 109 6.07 -24.19 8.96
C PRO A 109 7.53 -24.27 9.42
N GLY A 110 7.85 -25.30 10.20
CA GLY A 110 9.19 -25.54 10.75
C GLY A 110 9.53 -24.80 12.06
N ALA A 111 8.74 -23.80 12.48
CA ALA A 111 9.02 -23.02 13.69
C ALA A 111 8.93 -23.86 14.98
N VAL A 112 9.82 -23.57 15.94
CA VAL A 112 9.86 -24.16 17.29
C VAL A 112 9.25 -23.21 18.32
N VAL A 113 9.02 -23.67 19.56
CA VAL A 113 8.35 -22.85 20.59
C VAL A 113 9.11 -21.56 20.91
N SER A 114 10.45 -21.52 20.77
CA SER A 114 11.23 -20.27 20.95
C SER A 114 10.90 -19.17 19.93
N ASP A 115 10.43 -19.53 18.75
CA ASP A 115 10.19 -18.59 17.65
C ASP A 115 8.81 -17.92 17.79
N MET A 116 7.91 -18.54 18.57
CA MET A 116 6.50 -18.16 18.69
C MET A 116 6.28 -16.76 19.27
N ILE A 117 7.21 -16.20 20.05
CA ILE A 117 7.08 -14.82 20.53
C ILE A 117 7.27 -13.83 19.36
N LYS A 118 8.31 -14.02 18.53
CA LYS A 118 8.49 -13.24 17.30
C LYS A 118 7.28 -13.40 16.38
N ASN A 119 6.83 -14.64 16.18
CA ASN A 119 5.76 -14.93 15.24
C ASN A 119 4.41 -14.36 15.71
N ALA A 120 4.05 -14.53 16.98
CA ALA A 120 2.87 -13.89 17.55
C ALA A 120 2.92 -12.36 17.38
N GLY A 121 4.10 -11.75 17.59
CA GLY A 121 4.31 -10.30 17.42
C GLY A 121 3.93 -9.76 16.03
N MET A 122 3.97 -10.58 14.97
CA MET A 122 3.58 -10.16 13.62
C MET A 122 2.06 -9.93 13.46
N GLY A 123 1.23 -10.57 14.30
CA GLY A 123 -0.23 -10.44 14.26
C GLY A 123 -0.88 -9.92 15.54
N ILE A 124 -0.13 -9.78 16.64
CA ILE A 124 -0.70 -9.50 17.98
C ILE A 124 -1.41 -8.15 18.09
N ASP A 125 -1.06 -7.19 17.24
CA ASP A 125 -1.70 -5.87 17.19
C ASP A 125 -3.15 -5.90 16.70
N THR A 126 -3.59 -6.97 16.04
CA THR A 126 -5.01 -7.21 15.80
C THR A 126 -5.82 -7.44 17.10
N LYS A 127 -5.17 -7.58 18.26
CA LYS A 127 -5.77 -7.79 19.59
C LYS A 127 -6.85 -8.90 19.61
N PRO A 128 -6.50 -10.16 19.27
CA PRO A 128 -7.42 -11.29 19.27
C PRO A 128 -8.02 -11.54 20.66
N ASN A 129 -9.33 -11.81 20.75
CA ASN A 129 -9.95 -12.21 22.03
C ASN A 129 -9.80 -13.71 22.32
N LEU A 130 -9.42 -14.51 21.33
CA LEU A 130 -9.22 -15.95 21.44
C LEU A 130 -7.96 -16.38 20.68
N ILE A 131 -7.02 -17.06 21.34
CA ILE A 131 -5.80 -17.60 20.72
C ILE A 131 -5.79 -19.13 20.86
N LEU A 132 -5.56 -19.84 19.75
CA LEU A 132 -5.53 -21.30 19.67
C LEU A 132 -4.10 -21.76 19.42
N ILE A 133 -3.42 -22.33 20.43
CA ILE A 133 -1.97 -22.63 20.35
C ILE A 133 -1.72 -24.11 20.05
N ASN A 134 -1.10 -24.41 18.90
CA ASN A 134 -0.52 -25.71 18.57
C ASN A 134 0.96 -25.58 18.17
N CYS A 135 1.86 -25.60 19.15
CA CYS A 135 3.31 -25.55 18.90
C CYS A 135 4.09 -26.47 19.86
N GLY A 136 5.20 -27.04 19.37
CA GLY A 136 6.04 -28.01 20.07
C GLY A 136 6.30 -29.31 19.28
N THR A 137 5.62 -29.55 18.15
CA THR A 137 5.88 -30.72 17.28
C THR A 137 7.32 -30.70 16.73
N ASN A 138 7.85 -29.51 16.44
CA ASN A 138 9.24 -29.34 16.00
C ASN A 138 10.24 -29.48 17.15
N ASP A 139 9.90 -29.03 18.36
CA ASP A 139 10.69 -29.29 19.57
C ASP A 139 10.74 -30.80 19.92
N ALA A 140 9.67 -31.55 19.61
CA ALA A 140 9.62 -32.99 19.78
C ALA A 140 10.44 -33.77 18.73
N ASN A 141 10.66 -33.20 17.54
CA ASN A 141 11.36 -33.83 16.43
C ASN A 141 12.89 -33.86 16.69
N PRO A 142 13.53 -35.04 16.86
CA PRO A 142 14.96 -35.14 17.17
C PRO A 142 15.89 -34.45 16.15
N LYS A 143 15.41 -34.28 14.91
CA LYS A 143 16.16 -33.65 13.81
C LYS A 143 16.38 -32.14 14.01
N THR A 144 15.63 -31.48 14.88
CA THR A 144 15.78 -30.03 15.18
C THR A 144 16.82 -29.74 16.27
N GLY A 145 17.23 -30.75 17.04
CA GLY A 145 18.23 -30.61 18.11
C GLY A 145 17.75 -29.81 19.32
N GLN A 146 16.44 -29.59 19.48
CA GLN A 146 15.88 -28.84 20.60
C GLN A 146 15.98 -29.57 21.95
N ASP A 147 16.07 -28.79 23.03
CA ASP A 147 15.91 -29.31 24.39
C ASP A 147 14.42 -29.61 24.67
N VAL A 148 14.07 -30.89 24.58
CA VAL A 148 12.71 -31.42 24.80
C VAL A 148 12.20 -31.10 26.19
N ASP A 149 13.03 -31.20 27.23
CA ASP A 149 12.59 -31.02 28.62
C ASP A 149 12.33 -29.53 28.93
N GLY A 150 13.07 -28.62 28.28
CA GLY A 150 12.85 -27.16 28.34
C GLY A 150 11.63 -26.63 27.56
N THR A 151 10.92 -27.46 26.79
CA THR A 151 9.80 -27.02 25.92
C THR A 151 8.69 -26.32 26.70
N ALA A 152 8.35 -26.83 27.89
CA ALA A 152 7.31 -26.24 28.74
C ALA A 152 7.66 -24.83 29.23
N ALA A 153 8.95 -24.57 29.53
CA ALA A 153 9.41 -23.25 29.96
C ALA A 153 9.37 -22.24 28.81
N ARG A 154 9.68 -22.66 27.57
CA ARG A 154 9.51 -21.82 26.37
C ARG A 154 8.03 -21.50 26.13
N MET A 155 7.13 -22.48 26.31
CA MET A 155 5.68 -22.27 26.18
C MET A 155 5.14 -21.35 27.27
N GLU A 156 5.65 -21.43 28.50
CA GLU A 156 5.28 -20.50 29.58
C GLU A 156 5.67 -19.05 29.30
N LEU A 157 6.83 -18.80 28.67
CA LEU A 157 7.22 -17.47 28.22
C LEU A 157 6.25 -16.94 27.15
N LEU A 158 5.85 -17.77 26.18
CA LEU A 158 4.85 -17.40 25.17
C LEU A 158 3.50 -17.05 25.81
N LEU A 159 2.99 -17.88 26.73
CA LEU A 159 1.72 -17.62 27.40
C LEU A 159 1.74 -16.30 28.16
N ASN A 160 2.83 -15.98 28.86
CA ASN A 160 2.95 -14.72 29.59
C ASN A 160 2.96 -13.52 28.65
N TYR A 161 3.76 -13.56 27.58
CA TYR A 161 3.79 -12.53 26.53
C TYR A 161 2.39 -12.24 25.96
N LEU A 162 1.64 -13.29 25.58
CA LEU A 162 0.29 -13.11 25.02
C LEU A 162 -0.71 -12.49 26.00
N TYR A 163 -0.58 -12.75 27.31
CA TYR A 163 -1.40 -12.10 28.35
C TYR A 163 -0.94 -10.68 28.70
N GLU A 164 0.29 -10.30 28.34
CA GLU A 164 0.83 -8.94 28.52
C GLU A 164 0.44 -8.03 27.34
N GLU A 165 0.46 -8.56 26.11
CA GLU A 165 0.15 -7.80 24.88
C GLU A 165 -1.35 -7.61 24.57
N VAL A 166 -2.22 -8.47 25.12
CA VAL A 166 -3.67 -8.42 24.85
C VAL A 166 -4.46 -8.57 26.15
N GLU A 167 -4.96 -7.44 26.66
CA GLU A 167 -5.76 -7.42 27.88
C GLU A 167 -7.04 -8.26 27.74
N GLY A 168 -7.25 -9.18 28.68
CA GLY A 168 -8.48 -9.97 28.76
C GLY A 168 -8.62 -11.11 27.74
N VAL A 169 -7.59 -11.41 26.94
CA VAL A 169 -7.56 -12.53 25.98
C VAL A 169 -7.88 -13.88 26.63
N THR A 170 -8.54 -14.76 25.88
CA THR A 170 -8.67 -16.18 26.21
C THR A 170 -7.68 -16.99 25.39
N ILE A 171 -6.91 -17.87 26.02
CA ILE A 171 -5.95 -18.73 25.31
C ILE A 171 -6.40 -20.18 25.46
N ILE A 172 -6.44 -20.96 24.39
CA ILE A 172 -6.62 -22.42 24.46
C ILE A 172 -5.30 -23.06 24.04
N LEU A 173 -4.62 -23.68 25.00
CA LEU A 173 -3.41 -24.46 24.74
C LEU A 173 -3.82 -25.85 24.28
N SER A 174 -3.24 -26.36 23.19
CA SER A 174 -3.42 -27.77 22.80
C SER A 174 -2.29 -28.66 23.29
N THR A 175 -2.58 -29.94 23.50
CA THR A 175 -1.56 -30.99 23.50
C THR A 175 -1.10 -31.28 22.06
N LEU A 176 0.14 -31.76 21.91
CA LEU A 176 0.68 -32.19 20.63
C LEU A 176 0.03 -33.50 20.18
N ILE A 177 -0.39 -33.57 18.92
CA ILE A 177 -0.91 -34.82 18.33
C ILE A 177 0.14 -35.94 18.33
N PRO A 178 -0.28 -37.22 18.26
CA PRO A 178 0.66 -38.34 18.09
C PRO A 178 1.59 -38.14 16.90
N TYR A 179 2.87 -38.45 17.07
CA TYR A 179 3.84 -38.48 15.97
C TYR A 179 3.99 -39.95 15.52
N LEU A 180 4.04 -40.23 14.22
CA LEU A 180 4.13 -41.62 13.72
C LEU A 180 5.55 -42.22 13.80
N GLU A 181 6.60 -41.39 13.89
CA GLU A 181 7.98 -41.81 14.19
C GLU A 181 8.17 -41.99 15.72
N ASN A 182 8.58 -43.19 16.14
CA ASN A 182 8.69 -43.58 17.56
C ASN A 182 9.51 -42.61 18.45
N GLU A 183 10.64 -42.10 17.95
CA GLU A 183 11.53 -41.25 18.76
C GLU A 183 10.91 -39.86 19.01
N ALA A 184 10.35 -39.24 17.98
CA ALA A 184 9.59 -38.00 18.11
C ALA A 184 8.32 -38.20 18.96
N ASN A 185 7.64 -39.34 18.84
CA ASN A 185 6.47 -39.63 19.65
C ASN A 185 6.81 -39.82 21.14
N ASN A 186 7.97 -40.38 21.46
CA ASN A 186 8.46 -40.44 22.84
C ASN A 186 8.69 -39.04 23.42
N ASN A 187 9.13 -38.08 22.61
CA ASN A 187 9.26 -36.68 23.03
C ASN A 187 7.89 -35.99 23.17
N VAL A 188 6.95 -36.22 22.25
CA VAL A 188 5.53 -35.80 22.41
C VAL A 188 4.95 -36.30 23.73
N ASN A 189 5.19 -37.57 24.09
CA ASN A 189 4.73 -38.18 25.33
C ASN A 189 5.39 -37.60 26.60
N LYS A 190 6.56 -36.95 26.49
CA LYS A 190 7.16 -36.15 27.57
C LYS A 190 6.57 -34.74 27.66
N ILE A 191 6.37 -34.09 26.51
CA ILE A 191 5.89 -32.70 26.44
C ILE A 191 4.44 -32.61 26.90
N ASN A 192 3.55 -33.48 26.42
CA ASN A 192 2.10 -33.38 26.68
C ASN A 192 1.69 -33.35 28.17
N PRO A 193 2.26 -34.16 29.08
CA PRO A 193 2.06 -33.99 30.52
C PRO A 193 2.40 -32.58 31.02
N THR A 194 3.53 -32.02 30.60
CA THR A 194 3.98 -30.69 31.05
C THR A 194 3.09 -29.56 30.53
N TYR A 195 2.52 -29.69 29.32
CA TYR A 195 1.50 -28.75 28.80
C TYR A 195 0.19 -28.83 29.60
N ARG A 196 -0.25 -30.02 30.00
CA ARG A 196 -1.43 -30.18 30.89
C ARG A 196 -1.21 -29.55 32.26
N ASP A 197 0.00 -29.65 32.81
CA ASP A 197 0.34 -29.04 34.09
C ASP A 197 0.53 -27.52 33.97
N LEU A 198 1.07 -27.02 32.85
CA LEU A 198 1.12 -25.59 32.53
C LEU A 198 -0.30 -24.99 32.44
N TYR A 199 -1.22 -25.67 31.73
CA TYR A 199 -2.64 -25.31 31.68
C TYR A 199 -3.26 -25.21 33.07
N LYS A 200 -3.07 -26.23 33.94
CA LYS A 200 -3.58 -26.20 35.33
C LYS A 200 -3.03 -25.01 36.10
N ARG A 201 -1.70 -24.80 36.08
CA ARG A 201 -1.07 -23.67 36.81
C ARG A 201 -1.63 -22.32 36.39
N PHE A 202 -1.83 -22.10 35.09
CA PHE A 202 -2.42 -20.85 34.59
C PHE A 202 -3.90 -20.72 34.97
N ARG A 203 -4.68 -21.81 34.91
CA ARG A 203 -6.09 -21.84 35.36
C ARG A 203 -6.20 -21.55 36.86
N ASP A 204 -5.38 -22.19 37.68
CA ASP A 204 -5.34 -22.01 39.15
C ASP A 204 -4.86 -20.60 39.54
N ALA A 205 -4.01 -19.98 38.72
CA ALA A 205 -3.63 -18.57 38.82
C ALA A 205 -4.72 -17.59 38.30
N GLY A 206 -5.91 -18.08 37.96
CA GLY A 206 -7.05 -17.27 37.53
C GLY A 206 -6.98 -16.73 36.09
N LYS A 207 -6.04 -17.22 35.25
CA LYS A 207 -5.95 -16.81 33.85
C LYS A 207 -7.08 -17.45 33.02
N LYS A 208 -7.54 -16.72 32.01
CA LYS A 208 -8.53 -17.20 31.03
C LYS A 208 -7.87 -18.21 30.06
N ILE A 209 -7.66 -19.44 30.52
CA ILE A 209 -7.02 -20.50 29.73
C ILE A 209 -7.93 -21.72 29.55
N GLY A 210 -7.90 -22.35 28.38
CA GLY A 210 -8.53 -23.64 28.06
C GLY A 210 -7.51 -24.70 27.64
N LEU A 211 -7.95 -25.96 27.52
CA LEU A 211 -7.12 -27.08 27.05
C LEU A 211 -7.82 -27.82 25.90
N ALA A 212 -7.19 -27.87 24.72
CA ALA A 212 -7.61 -28.72 23.62
C ALA A 212 -6.81 -30.04 23.64
N GLU A 213 -7.44 -31.13 24.08
CA GLU A 213 -6.77 -32.43 24.22
C GLU A 213 -6.73 -33.19 22.88
N LEU A 214 -5.80 -32.79 22.00
CA LEU A 214 -5.61 -33.40 20.68
C LEU A 214 -4.95 -34.80 20.74
N ASN A 215 -4.44 -35.21 21.91
CA ASN A 215 -3.83 -36.52 22.15
C ASN A 215 -4.68 -37.38 23.11
N ASN A 216 -5.97 -37.50 22.78
CA ASN A 216 -6.99 -38.30 23.47
C ASN A 216 -7.27 -39.68 22.80
N GLY A 217 -6.54 -40.03 21.73
CA GLY A 217 -6.78 -41.25 20.94
C GLY A 217 -7.94 -41.16 19.93
N PHE A 218 -8.47 -39.96 19.65
CA PHE A 218 -9.49 -39.74 18.64
C PHE A 218 -8.96 -39.83 17.19
N LEU A 219 -7.69 -39.46 17.00
CA LEU A 219 -6.96 -39.60 15.73
C LEU A 219 -6.58 -41.06 15.50
N ASP A 220 -6.97 -41.60 14.35
CA ASP A 220 -6.51 -42.88 13.83
C ASP A 220 -5.17 -42.67 13.09
N THR A 221 -4.09 -43.10 13.75
CA THR A 221 -2.71 -43.05 13.24
C THR A 221 -2.49 -43.81 11.93
N SER A 222 -3.48 -44.58 11.44
CA SER A 222 -3.42 -45.28 10.15
C SER A 222 -4.20 -44.61 9.02
N THR A 223 -5.11 -43.66 9.29
CA THR A 223 -5.98 -43.07 8.26
C THR A 223 -6.17 -41.55 8.31
N ASP A 224 -5.82 -40.87 9.40
CA ASP A 224 -6.04 -39.43 9.59
C ASP A 224 -4.82 -38.54 9.28
N TYR A 225 -3.71 -39.13 8.81
CA TYR A 225 -2.45 -38.45 8.53
C TYR A 225 -2.15 -38.38 7.02
N HIS A 226 -1.47 -37.30 6.60
CA HIS A 226 -0.84 -37.14 5.30
C HIS A 226 0.58 -37.70 5.29
N ASP A 227 1.34 -37.45 6.36
CA ASP A 227 2.70 -37.96 6.57
C ASP A 227 2.95 -38.34 8.04
N THR A 228 4.21 -38.34 8.49
CA THR A 228 4.57 -38.74 9.86
C THR A 228 4.08 -37.79 10.97
N MET A 229 3.69 -36.55 10.63
CA MET A 229 3.27 -35.54 11.62
C MET A 229 2.09 -34.67 11.17
N HIS A 230 1.82 -34.55 9.88
CA HIS A 230 0.74 -33.69 9.37
C HIS A 230 -0.59 -34.46 9.24
N PRO A 231 -1.70 -33.95 9.81
CA PRO A 231 -3.03 -34.47 9.54
C PRO A 231 -3.43 -34.31 8.06
N ASN A 232 -4.21 -35.25 7.53
CA ASN A 232 -4.98 -35.04 6.29
C ASN A 232 -6.35 -34.41 6.61
N GLU A 233 -7.23 -34.28 5.61
CA GLU A 233 -8.55 -33.61 5.77
C GLU A 233 -9.42 -34.25 6.87
N LYS A 234 -9.34 -35.57 7.07
CA LYS A 234 -10.07 -36.26 8.14
C LYS A 234 -9.50 -35.97 9.51
N GLY A 235 -8.17 -35.97 9.63
CA GLY A 235 -7.48 -35.58 10.85
C GLY A 235 -7.75 -34.12 11.20
N ALA A 236 -7.69 -33.22 10.21
CA ALA A 236 -8.02 -31.81 10.35
C ALA A 236 -9.46 -31.58 10.87
N ALA A 237 -10.45 -32.30 10.34
CA ALA A 237 -11.82 -32.24 10.85
C ALA A 237 -11.96 -32.74 12.31
N LYS A 238 -11.16 -33.75 12.70
CA LYS A 238 -11.09 -34.20 14.11
C LYS A 238 -10.40 -33.21 15.03
N LEU A 239 -9.33 -32.55 14.57
CA LEU A 239 -8.68 -31.44 15.30
C LEU A 239 -9.69 -30.31 15.52
N ALA A 240 -10.41 -29.90 14.49
CA ALA A 240 -11.46 -28.89 14.58
C ALA A 240 -12.51 -29.23 15.64
N ALA A 241 -12.96 -30.49 15.69
CA ALA A 241 -13.96 -30.92 16.67
C ALA A 241 -13.46 -30.90 18.13
N VAL A 242 -12.16 -31.07 18.36
CA VAL A 242 -11.56 -30.94 19.71
C VAL A 242 -11.32 -29.47 20.07
N TRP A 243 -10.96 -28.62 19.10
CA TRP A 243 -10.89 -27.17 19.29
C TRP A 243 -12.26 -26.59 19.64
N ASP A 244 -13.29 -26.97 18.89
CA ASP A 244 -14.69 -26.62 19.11
C ASP A 244 -15.15 -26.99 20.53
N GLN A 245 -14.92 -28.24 20.95
CA GLN A 245 -15.20 -28.68 22.32
C GLN A 245 -14.49 -27.78 23.37
N ALA A 246 -13.22 -27.44 23.16
CA ALA A 246 -12.48 -26.60 24.08
C ALA A 246 -12.99 -25.14 24.09
N ILE A 247 -13.48 -24.62 22.96
CA ILE A 247 -14.13 -23.30 22.85
C ILE A 247 -15.45 -23.29 23.62
N ALA A 248 -16.29 -24.32 23.45
CA ALA A 248 -17.53 -24.48 24.21
C ALA A 248 -17.28 -24.60 25.73
N GLU A 249 -16.17 -25.23 26.15
CA GLU A 249 -15.77 -25.29 27.57
C GLU A 249 -15.35 -23.92 28.14
N VAL A 250 -14.63 -23.07 27.38
CA VAL A 250 -14.29 -21.71 27.83
C VAL A 250 -15.45 -20.72 27.69
N GLU A 251 -16.37 -20.91 26.73
CA GLU A 251 -17.65 -20.19 26.68
C GLU A 251 -18.46 -20.46 27.96
N LYS A 252 -18.64 -21.74 28.30
CA LYS A 252 -19.37 -22.17 29.50
C LYS A 252 -18.73 -21.68 30.81
N ALA A 253 -17.41 -21.48 30.81
CA ALA A 253 -16.69 -20.86 31.93
C ALA A 253 -16.84 -19.32 32.00
N GLY A 254 -17.46 -18.68 30.99
CA GLY A 254 -17.61 -17.23 30.89
C GLY A 254 -16.31 -16.50 30.56
N PHE A 255 -15.36 -17.16 29.90
CA PHE A 255 -14.03 -16.58 29.64
C PHE A 255 -13.99 -15.72 28.37
N LEU A 256 -14.78 -16.10 27.34
CA LEU A 256 -14.89 -15.34 26.10
C LEU A 256 -15.47 -13.94 26.35
N THR A 257 -14.85 -12.92 25.75
CA THR A 257 -15.26 -11.50 25.87
C THR A 257 -15.14 -10.80 24.52
N LYS A 258 -15.89 -9.71 24.30
CA LYS A 258 -15.79 -8.89 23.09
C LYS A 258 -14.32 -8.52 22.79
N PRO A 259 -13.87 -8.54 21.52
CA PRO A 259 -12.52 -8.09 21.17
C PRO A 259 -12.32 -6.59 21.44
N ILE A 260 -11.06 -6.19 21.56
CA ILE A 260 -10.66 -4.80 21.73
C ILE A 260 -10.89 -4.08 20.40
N ASP A 261 -11.50 -2.89 20.47
CA ASP A 261 -11.74 -2.03 19.32
C ASP A 261 -10.40 -1.40 18.86
N THR A 262 -9.92 -1.79 17.68
CA THR A 262 -8.70 -1.27 17.05
C THR A 262 -9.00 -0.13 16.05
N GLY A 263 -10.27 0.21 15.81
CA GLY A 263 -10.69 1.11 14.74
C GLY A 263 -10.77 0.45 13.35
N VAL A 264 -10.49 -0.86 13.26
CA VAL A 264 -10.74 -1.73 12.10
C VAL A 264 -11.99 -2.58 12.41
N ASP A 265 -12.89 -2.75 11.45
CA ASP A 265 -14.10 -3.55 11.63
C ASP A 265 -13.75 -5.06 11.63
N ASP A 266 -14.42 -5.84 12.49
CA ASP A 266 -14.23 -7.28 12.57
C ASP A 266 -14.76 -8.03 11.33
N ASP A 267 -15.61 -7.39 10.52
CA ASP A 267 -16.00 -7.87 9.19
C ASP A 267 -15.02 -7.38 8.10
N THR A 268 -13.70 -7.45 8.34
CA THR A 268 -12.65 -7.12 7.35
C THR A 268 -11.55 -8.18 7.31
N THR A 269 -11.02 -8.45 6.11
CA THR A 269 -9.90 -9.39 5.88
C THR A 269 -8.68 -8.69 5.29
N VAL A 270 -7.52 -9.35 5.34
CA VAL A 270 -6.25 -8.79 4.81
C VAL A 270 -5.91 -9.26 3.39
N ASP A 271 -6.44 -10.39 2.92
CA ASP A 271 -6.04 -11.03 1.66
C ASP A 271 -7.22 -11.15 0.69
N CYS A 272 -7.45 -10.07 -0.06
CA CYS A 272 -8.43 -9.98 -1.15
C CYS A 272 -7.96 -9.02 -2.26
N ASP A 273 -8.48 -9.19 -3.49
CA ASP A 273 -8.29 -8.19 -4.55
C ASP A 273 -8.90 -6.83 -4.12
N PRO A 274 -8.23 -5.68 -4.34
CA PRO A 274 -8.78 -4.38 -3.97
C PRO A 274 -10.10 -4.09 -4.70
N GLU A 275 -11.12 -3.66 -3.95
CA GLU A 275 -12.48 -3.45 -4.47
C GLU A 275 -12.81 -1.97 -4.73
N LYS A 276 -13.43 -1.72 -5.89
CA LYS A 276 -13.76 -0.37 -6.40
C LYS A 276 -14.81 0.32 -5.52
N GLY A 277 -14.33 1.22 -4.67
CA GLY A 277 -15.15 2.01 -3.75
C GLY A 277 -15.35 1.39 -2.35
N ALA A 278 -14.64 0.31 -2.02
CA ALA A 278 -14.71 -0.32 -0.71
C ALA A 278 -13.84 0.36 0.37
N GLY A 279 -12.80 1.11 -0.04
CA GLY A 279 -11.82 1.68 0.89
C GLY A 279 -12.36 2.82 1.78
N ARG A 280 -11.95 2.81 3.05
CA ARG A 280 -12.35 3.79 4.08
C ARG A 280 -11.55 5.09 3.95
N GLY A 281 -12.21 6.17 3.54
CA GLY A 281 -11.59 7.50 3.49
C GLY A 281 -12.49 8.58 2.87
N PRO A 282 -11.97 9.81 2.69
CA PRO A 282 -10.62 10.24 3.07
C PRO A 282 -10.42 10.32 4.58
N VAL A 283 -9.30 9.77 5.06
CA VAL A 283 -8.75 10.07 6.38
C VAL A 283 -7.53 10.97 6.18
N LYS A 284 -7.53 12.14 6.81
CA LYS A 284 -6.32 12.97 6.86
C LYS A 284 -5.28 12.24 7.71
N THR A 285 -4.21 11.77 7.07
CA THR A 285 -3.16 10.98 7.72
C THR A 285 -1.89 11.79 7.94
N GLN A 286 -1.59 12.81 7.13
CA GLN A 286 -0.37 13.61 7.26
C GLN A 286 -0.67 15.09 7.55
N GLN A 287 0.06 15.69 8.49
CA GLN A 287 -0.09 17.10 8.89
C GLN A 287 0.63 18.12 7.97
N GLY A 288 1.50 17.64 7.07
CA GLY A 288 2.26 18.50 6.17
C GLY A 288 3.58 18.97 6.78
N TRP A 289 4.67 18.32 6.38
CA TRP A 289 6.04 18.76 6.65
C TRP A 289 6.91 18.59 5.41
N GLY A 290 7.88 19.47 5.23
CA GLY A 290 8.79 19.46 4.09
C GLY A 290 9.30 20.85 3.78
N GLU A 291 10.45 20.92 3.13
CA GLU A 291 11.08 22.16 2.72
C GLU A 291 10.81 22.45 1.23
N ASP A 292 10.87 23.73 0.88
CA ASP A 292 10.87 24.23 -0.51
C ASP A 292 11.93 25.32 -0.63
N ASP A 293 12.27 25.70 -1.86
CA ASP A 293 13.27 26.74 -2.15
C ASP A 293 12.67 28.17 -2.22
N GLY A 294 11.45 28.36 -1.69
CA GLY A 294 10.70 29.61 -1.71
C GLY A 294 10.18 29.99 -3.11
N PRO A 295 9.62 31.20 -3.29
CA PRO A 295 9.21 31.69 -4.61
C PRO A 295 10.42 32.10 -5.46
N TYR A 296 10.33 31.94 -6.78
CA TYR A 296 11.40 32.38 -7.68
C TYR A 296 11.70 33.87 -7.52
N LYS A 297 12.99 34.18 -7.56
CA LYS A 297 13.53 35.52 -7.53
C LYS A 297 14.52 35.67 -8.68
N HIS A 298 14.06 36.31 -9.75
CA HIS A 298 14.93 36.60 -10.89
C HIS A 298 16.11 37.50 -10.49
N PHE A 299 17.26 37.22 -11.08
CA PHE A 299 18.42 38.11 -11.12
C PHE A 299 19.23 37.79 -12.37
N GLN A 300 19.74 38.82 -13.06
CA GLN A 300 20.56 38.64 -14.25
C GLN A 300 21.86 39.45 -14.19
N THR A 301 22.92 38.90 -14.78
CA THR A 301 24.20 39.56 -14.98
C THR A 301 24.44 39.82 -16.47
N VAL A 302 24.81 41.04 -16.82
CA VAL A 302 25.24 41.38 -18.19
C VAL A 302 26.43 40.51 -18.58
N ARG A 303 26.26 39.73 -19.66
CA ARG A 303 27.34 38.93 -20.25
C ARG A 303 28.03 39.66 -21.40
N GLY A 304 27.28 40.48 -22.14
CA GLY A 304 27.78 41.24 -23.28
C GLY A 304 27.54 40.55 -24.62
N TYR A 305 28.23 41.01 -25.66
CA TYR A 305 28.13 40.42 -27.00
C TYR A 305 28.68 38.99 -27.03
N ILE A 306 27.87 38.06 -27.54
CA ILE A 306 28.23 36.65 -27.76
C ILE A 306 28.50 36.35 -29.24
N THR A 307 28.30 37.32 -30.14
CA THR A 307 28.65 37.24 -31.57
C THR A 307 29.48 38.44 -32.00
N GLU A 308 30.31 38.24 -33.03
CA GLU A 308 31.07 39.33 -33.66
C GLU A 308 30.15 40.37 -34.32
N SER A 309 30.67 41.58 -34.53
CA SER A 309 29.93 42.64 -35.22
C SER A 309 29.75 42.27 -36.70
N GLY A 310 28.53 42.37 -37.21
CA GLY A 310 28.21 41.94 -38.57
C GLY A 310 28.01 40.43 -38.75
N ALA A 311 27.90 39.65 -37.68
CA ALA A 311 27.82 38.18 -37.73
C ALA A 311 26.74 37.66 -38.68
N PHE A 312 25.53 38.22 -38.64
CA PHE A 312 24.40 37.84 -39.50
C PHE A 312 23.77 39.06 -40.16
N ASN A 313 23.09 38.87 -41.29
CA ASN A 313 22.37 39.95 -41.97
C ASN A 313 21.01 40.22 -41.29
N ALA A 314 20.52 41.45 -41.35
CA ALA A 314 19.16 41.79 -40.98
C ALA A 314 18.14 40.95 -41.77
N GLY A 315 17.06 40.53 -41.12
CA GLY A 315 16.10 39.57 -41.66
C GLY A 315 16.49 38.08 -41.46
N SER A 316 17.60 37.79 -40.77
CA SER A 316 17.87 36.45 -40.24
C SER A 316 17.11 36.23 -38.93
N ARG A 317 16.71 34.99 -38.64
CA ARG A 317 16.26 34.59 -37.29
C ARG A 317 17.41 33.91 -36.56
N VAL A 318 17.74 34.43 -35.37
CA VAL A 318 18.68 33.82 -34.43
C VAL A 318 17.88 33.18 -33.30
N SER A 319 18.04 31.89 -33.12
CA SER A 319 17.41 31.07 -32.06
C SER A 319 18.50 30.33 -31.27
N PHE A 320 18.09 29.74 -30.15
CA PHE A 320 18.93 28.84 -29.35
C PHE A 320 18.17 27.52 -29.14
N ALA A 321 18.88 26.39 -29.21
CA ALA A 321 18.36 25.07 -28.92
C ALA A 321 19.50 24.07 -28.66
N GLN A 322 19.26 23.04 -27.86
CA GLN A 322 20.20 21.95 -27.59
C GLN A 322 20.22 20.97 -28.76
N LEU A 323 21.07 21.21 -29.75
CA LEU A 323 21.13 20.38 -30.96
C LEU A 323 22.15 19.26 -30.84
N VAL A 324 23.19 19.41 -30.02
CA VAL A 324 24.21 18.39 -29.79
C VAL A 324 24.55 18.25 -28.31
N ASN A 325 24.81 17.02 -27.85
CA ASN A 325 25.24 16.75 -26.48
C ASN A 325 26.70 16.23 -26.45
N LEU A 326 27.66 17.11 -26.77
CA LEU A 326 29.08 16.72 -26.88
C LEU A 326 29.75 16.31 -25.56
N GLY A 327 29.16 16.68 -24.42
CA GLY A 327 29.64 16.32 -23.09
C GLY A 327 28.98 15.09 -22.47
N GLY A 328 27.87 14.59 -23.06
CA GLY A 328 27.00 13.64 -22.37
C GLY A 328 26.37 14.25 -21.12
N ALA A 329 26.01 15.54 -21.18
CA ALA A 329 25.33 16.25 -20.10
C ALA A 329 23.98 15.59 -19.81
N ASP A 330 23.69 15.44 -18.53
CA ASP A 330 22.40 14.98 -18.03
C ASP A 330 21.30 16.03 -18.23
N PRO A 331 20.02 15.61 -18.32
CA PRO A 331 18.86 16.51 -18.29
C PRO A 331 18.94 17.57 -17.18
N GLY A 332 19.01 18.85 -17.58
CA GLY A 332 19.20 20.04 -16.74
C GLY A 332 20.58 20.69 -16.84
N GLY A 333 21.61 19.96 -17.28
CA GLY A 333 23.00 20.41 -17.36
C GLY A 333 23.44 20.95 -18.72
N GLU A 334 22.52 21.18 -19.64
CA GLU A 334 22.84 21.25 -21.07
C GLU A 334 23.10 22.68 -21.56
N PHE A 335 23.65 22.77 -22.78
CA PHE A 335 23.98 24.04 -23.44
C PHE A 335 23.23 24.13 -24.77
N ASP A 336 22.59 25.27 -25.01
CA ASP A 336 21.93 25.51 -26.29
C ASP A 336 22.91 26.09 -27.33
N GLU A 337 22.95 25.52 -28.52
CA GLU A 337 23.65 26.06 -29.69
C GLU A 337 22.98 27.33 -30.21
N LEU A 338 23.78 28.26 -30.77
CA LEU A 338 23.23 29.38 -31.53
C LEU A 338 22.88 28.91 -32.94
N ILE A 339 21.66 29.18 -33.37
CA ILE A 339 21.14 28.79 -34.69
C ILE A 339 20.74 30.04 -35.47
N ASN A 340 21.31 30.23 -36.66
CA ASN A 340 20.94 31.33 -37.56
C ASN A 340 20.32 30.79 -38.85
N CYS A 341 19.05 31.13 -39.08
CA CYS A 341 18.30 30.76 -40.29
C CYS A 341 17.92 32.00 -41.12
N VAL A 342 17.91 31.86 -42.45
CA VAL A 342 17.49 32.91 -43.41
C VAL A 342 16.52 32.35 -44.44
N ASP A 343 15.41 33.05 -44.70
CA ASP A 343 14.48 32.70 -45.77
C ASP A 343 15.14 32.82 -47.16
N LYS A 344 14.73 31.96 -48.09
CA LYS A 344 15.18 31.97 -49.50
C LYS A 344 14.03 32.05 -50.53
N GLY A 345 12.78 31.89 -50.08
CA GLY A 345 11.58 31.90 -50.90
C GLY A 345 10.77 33.18 -50.79
N THR A 346 9.54 33.14 -51.32
CA THR A 346 8.52 34.17 -51.07
C THR A 346 7.50 33.65 -50.05
N SER A 347 6.51 34.47 -49.68
CA SER A 347 5.34 34.02 -48.91
C SER A 347 4.58 32.87 -49.57
N ASP A 348 4.64 32.79 -50.90
CA ASP A 348 3.76 31.96 -51.73
C ASP A 348 4.48 30.69 -52.25
N ASP A 349 5.82 30.71 -52.27
CA ASP A 349 6.69 29.55 -52.50
C ASP A 349 7.81 29.52 -51.44
N PRO A 350 7.54 28.94 -50.25
CA PRO A 350 8.51 28.80 -49.19
C PRO A 350 9.54 27.73 -49.53
N THR A 351 10.53 28.08 -50.34
CA THR A 351 11.77 27.29 -50.42
C THR A 351 12.46 27.28 -49.05
N PRO A 352 13.01 26.13 -48.60
CA PRO A 352 13.56 26.02 -47.26
C PRO A 352 14.71 27.01 -47.09
N GLY A 353 14.63 27.80 -46.02
CA GLY A 353 15.71 28.69 -45.62
C GLY A 353 16.98 27.92 -45.29
N THR A 354 18.15 28.57 -45.40
CA THR A 354 19.39 27.94 -44.91
C THR A 354 19.61 28.27 -43.46
N CYS A 355 19.67 27.22 -42.63
CA CYS A 355 20.07 27.28 -41.24
C CYS A 355 21.55 26.94 -41.06
N ARG A 356 22.18 27.57 -40.06
CA ARG A 356 23.53 27.25 -39.60
C ARG A 356 23.56 27.16 -38.08
N MET A 357 24.20 26.12 -37.57
CA MET A 357 24.44 25.91 -36.14
C MET A 357 25.84 26.39 -35.78
N TYR A 358 25.98 27.13 -34.70
CA TYR A 358 27.23 27.59 -34.11
C TYR A 358 27.36 26.93 -32.74
N LEU A 359 28.36 26.05 -32.61
CA LEU A 359 28.53 25.19 -31.44
C LEU A 359 28.67 26.01 -30.15
N ASN A 360 28.05 25.56 -29.06
CA ASN A 360 28.23 26.13 -27.74
C ASN A 360 29.15 25.23 -26.87
N ASP A 361 30.42 25.63 -26.71
CA ASP A 361 31.40 24.86 -25.94
C ASP A 361 31.60 25.47 -24.54
N GLY A 362 30.95 24.88 -23.53
CA GLY A 362 31.02 25.35 -22.14
C GLY A 362 30.55 26.79 -21.96
N GLY A 363 29.57 27.21 -22.77
CA GLY A 363 29.07 28.58 -22.86
C GLY A 363 29.67 29.39 -24.02
N ASN A 364 30.78 28.97 -24.61
CA ASN A 364 31.47 29.75 -25.66
C ASN A 364 30.89 29.44 -27.04
N ILE A 365 30.16 30.39 -27.63
CA ILE A 365 29.63 30.27 -28.98
C ILE A 365 30.76 30.37 -30.00
N ALA A 366 30.87 29.36 -30.88
CA ALA A 366 31.86 29.33 -31.95
C ALA A 366 31.61 30.44 -32.99
N VAL A 367 32.68 31.02 -33.54
CA VAL A 367 32.58 32.07 -34.58
C VAL A 367 32.25 31.53 -35.99
N THR A 368 32.47 30.24 -36.23
CA THR A 368 32.19 29.58 -37.53
C THR A 368 31.10 28.55 -37.37
N GLY A 369 29.93 28.81 -37.96
CA GLY A 369 28.80 27.88 -37.94
C GLY A 369 28.89 26.85 -39.05
N VAL A 370 28.34 25.66 -38.82
CA VAL A 370 28.14 24.59 -39.79
C VAL A 370 26.75 24.68 -40.40
N ALA A 371 26.58 24.32 -41.67
CA ALA A 371 25.25 24.26 -42.28
C ALA A 371 24.49 23.02 -41.76
N ILE A 372 23.21 23.20 -41.41
CA ILE A 372 22.31 22.12 -41.03
C ILE A 372 21.13 22.06 -41.99
N ASP A 373 20.67 20.86 -42.31
CA ASP A 373 19.43 20.63 -43.07
C ASP A 373 18.36 20.16 -42.09
N VAL A 374 17.32 20.97 -41.93
CA VAL A 374 16.20 20.70 -41.00
C VAL A 374 15.14 19.77 -41.60
N GLY A 375 15.29 19.36 -42.87
CA GLY A 375 14.41 18.40 -43.56
C GLY A 375 13.02 18.92 -43.93
N LEU A 376 12.53 20.00 -43.31
CA LEU A 376 11.21 20.59 -43.54
C LEU A 376 11.27 21.95 -44.26
N LYS A 377 10.23 22.24 -45.04
CA LYS A 377 10.04 23.56 -45.68
C LYS A 377 9.23 24.46 -44.77
N CYS A 378 9.90 25.43 -44.14
CA CYS A 378 9.26 26.39 -43.26
C CYS A 378 9.89 27.78 -43.41
N LEU A 379 9.08 28.84 -43.42
CA LEU A 379 9.55 30.22 -43.30
C LEU A 379 10.05 30.48 -41.88
N ILE A 380 11.11 31.28 -41.71
CA ILE A 380 11.76 31.50 -40.40
C ILE A 380 10.80 31.99 -39.30
N ARG A 381 9.72 32.69 -39.63
CA ARG A 381 8.68 33.09 -38.66
C ARG A 381 8.01 31.93 -37.93
N GLY A 382 7.91 30.76 -38.57
CA GLY A 382 7.32 29.54 -38.01
C GLY A 382 8.33 28.56 -37.43
N HIS A 383 9.62 28.90 -37.37
CA HIS A 383 10.66 28.04 -36.79
C HIS A 383 10.57 28.05 -35.26
N HIS A 384 10.48 26.86 -34.67
CA HIS A 384 10.59 26.62 -33.24
C HIS A 384 11.53 25.43 -33.01
N TRP A 385 11.99 25.29 -31.76
CA TRP A 385 12.87 24.22 -31.32
C TRP A 385 12.39 23.73 -29.96
N GLY A 386 12.58 22.44 -29.69
CA GLY A 386 12.19 21.81 -28.43
C GLY A 386 12.12 20.28 -28.57
N ASP A 387 12.47 19.55 -27.52
CA ASP A 387 12.43 18.08 -27.46
C ASP A 387 10.99 17.53 -27.52
N VAL A 388 10.61 16.84 -28.60
CA VAL A 388 9.27 16.25 -28.79
C VAL A 388 9.23 14.78 -28.35
N ASN A 389 10.35 14.07 -28.35
CA ASN A 389 10.42 12.62 -28.12
C ASN A 389 10.97 12.23 -26.73
N GLY A 390 11.40 13.20 -25.92
CA GLY A 390 12.03 13.05 -24.62
C GLY A 390 13.38 12.35 -24.67
N ASP A 391 14.20 12.56 -25.70
CA ASP A 391 15.55 11.98 -25.84
C ASP A 391 16.69 12.90 -25.39
N GLY A 392 16.39 14.15 -25.04
CA GLY A 392 17.36 15.16 -24.60
C GLY A 392 18.04 15.88 -25.76
N LEU A 393 17.44 15.94 -26.95
CA LEU A 393 17.84 16.81 -28.05
C LEU A 393 16.64 17.61 -28.54
N ASP A 394 16.83 18.89 -28.83
CA ASP A 394 15.77 19.72 -29.37
C ASP A 394 15.53 19.39 -30.85
N ASP A 395 14.27 19.15 -31.20
CA ASP A 395 13.82 18.87 -32.55
C ASP A 395 13.56 20.15 -33.34
N PHE A 396 13.57 20.06 -34.68
CA PHE A 396 13.10 21.17 -35.51
C PHE A 396 11.59 21.13 -35.67
N ILE A 397 10.95 22.25 -35.34
CA ILE A 397 9.50 22.40 -35.38
C ILE A 397 9.12 23.53 -36.33
N CYS A 398 8.16 23.27 -37.20
CA CYS A 398 7.49 24.27 -38.03
C CYS A 398 6.04 24.44 -37.60
N ILE A 399 5.68 25.62 -37.10
CA ILE A 399 4.28 26.04 -36.98
C ILE A 399 3.89 26.76 -38.27
N ASN A 400 2.89 26.27 -39.00
CA ASN A 400 2.39 26.93 -40.22
C ASN A 400 1.43 28.09 -39.89
N LEU A 401 0.93 28.80 -40.92
CA LEU A 401 0.00 29.92 -40.75
C LEU A 401 -1.28 29.56 -39.97
N ASP A 402 -1.81 28.36 -40.19
CA ASP A 402 -3.05 27.85 -39.58
C ASP A 402 -2.83 27.25 -38.18
N GLY A 403 -1.60 27.30 -37.66
CA GLY A 403 -1.20 26.74 -36.37
C GLY A 403 -0.81 25.25 -36.40
N ASN A 404 -0.84 24.58 -37.56
CA ASN A 404 -0.42 23.18 -37.65
C ASN A 404 1.07 23.02 -37.30
N MET A 405 1.38 21.99 -36.50
CA MET A 405 2.73 21.66 -36.05
C MET A 405 3.31 20.51 -36.88
N TYR A 406 4.42 20.79 -37.56
CA TYR A 406 5.22 19.82 -38.29
C TYR A 406 6.58 19.64 -37.59
N VAL A 407 7.06 18.40 -37.47
CA VAL A 407 8.28 18.06 -36.72
C VAL A 407 9.26 17.25 -37.56
N SER A 408 10.55 17.54 -37.36
CA SER A 408 11.70 16.85 -37.92
C SER A 408 12.62 16.47 -36.78
N ILE A 409 12.70 15.17 -36.47
CA ILE A 409 13.38 14.69 -35.26
C ILE A 409 14.89 14.80 -35.40
N ASN A 410 15.55 15.30 -34.37
CA ASN A 410 17.00 15.36 -34.27
C ASN A 410 17.56 13.97 -33.92
N ARG A 411 18.08 13.24 -34.92
CA ARG A 411 18.74 11.93 -34.69
C ARG A 411 20.18 12.06 -34.15
N GLY A 412 20.54 13.22 -33.62
CA GLY A 412 21.86 13.55 -33.10
C GLY A 412 22.96 13.60 -34.15
N GLY A 413 24.19 13.49 -33.68
CA GLY A 413 25.42 13.70 -34.47
C GLY A 413 25.94 15.14 -34.38
N ASN A 414 27.15 15.39 -34.90
CA ASN A 414 27.70 16.75 -35.03
C ASN A 414 28.36 16.90 -36.42
N PRO A 415 27.76 17.67 -37.37
CA PRO A 415 26.47 18.36 -37.24
C PRO A 415 25.28 17.40 -37.02
N PRO A 416 24.18 17.89 -36.40
CA PRO A 416 22.97 17.10 -36.16
C PRO A 416 22.28 16.71 -37.48
N LYS A 417 21.55 15.59 -37.46
CA LYS A 417 20.77 15.10 -38.59
C LYS A 417 19.28 15.12 -38.25
N PHE A 418 18.51 15.97 -38.93
CA PHE A 418 17.06 16.03 -38.79
C PHE A 418 16.34 15.11 -39.77
N GLU A 419 15.30 14.42 -39.30
CA GLU A 419 14.47 13.52 -40.10
C GLU A 419 12.98 13.87 -39.94
N PRO A 420 12.30 14.36 -41.01
CA PRO A 420 10.86 14.59 -40.99
C PRO A 420 10.08 13.33 -40.65
N LEU A 421 9.11 13.45 -39.75
CA LEU A 421 8.20 12.35 -39.43
C LEU A 421 7.27 12.02 -40.61
N GLU A 422 6.51 10.94 -40.48
CA GLU A 422 5.50 10.53 -41.47
C GLU A 422 4.47 11.65 -41.76
N ASN A 423 3.73 11.52 -42.85
CA ASN A 423 2.81 12.57 -43.36
C ASN A 423 3.48 13.94 -43.61
N GLY A 424 4.79 13.95 -43.90
CA GLY A 424 5.56 15.18 -44.13
C GLY A 424 5.83 15.97 -42.86
N GLY A 425 5.88 15.31 -41.71
CA GLY A 425 6.16 15.88 -40.40
C GLY A 425 4.94 16.28 -39.59
N LEU A 426 3.72 16.27 -40.15
CA LEU A 426 2.52 16.76 -39.45
C LEU A 426 2.15 15.85 -38.26
N ILE A 427 2.29 16.36 -37.03
CA ILE A 427 1.91 15.64 -35.80
C ILE A 427 0.73 16.25 -35.06
N LYS A 428 0.37 17.51 -35.34
CA LYS A 428 -0.80 18.17 -34.75
C LYS A 428 -1.41 19.19 -35.70
N GLU A 429 -2.71 19.05 -35.95
CA GLU A 429 -3.51 20.09 -36.58
C GLU A 429 -3.76 21.24 -35.58
N GLY A 430 -3.66 22.46 -36.10
CA GLY A 430 -3.98 23.69 -35.39
C GLY A 430 -5.49 23.92 -35.29
N TYR A 431 -5.87 25.04 -34.70
CA TYR A 431 -7.28 25.42 -34.56
C TYR A 431 -7.53 26.73 -35.31
N ALA A 432 -8.72 26.88 -35.91
CA ALA A 432 -9.09 28.08 -36.64
C ALA A 432 -9.06 29.38 -35.80
N TRP A 433 -9.07 29.28 -34.47
CA TRP A 433 -8.93 30.40 -33.53
C TRP A 433 -7.49 30.59 -33.01
N GLY A 434 -6.58 29.64 -33.28
CA GLY A 434 -5.18 29.64 -32.87
C GLY A 434 -4.20 29.54 -34.04
N PRO A 435 -4.18 30.55 -34.95
CA PRO A 435 -3.18 30.66 -36.01
C PRO A 435 -1.75 30.87 -35.46
N GLN A 436 -0.76 30.86 -36.36
CA GLN A 436 0.69 30.88 -36.05
C GLN A 436 1.12 31.80 -34.90
N ASP A 437 0.66 33.04 -34.88
CA ASP A 437 1.05 34.07 -33.91
C ASP A 437 0.51 33.83 -32.50
N ARG A 438 -0.45 32.90 -32.35
CA ARG A 438 -1.06 32.50 -31.08
C ARG A 438 -0.54 31.19 -30.51
N VAL A 439 0.24 30.43 -31.27
CA VAL A 439 0.83 29.17 -30.80
C VAL A 439 2.01 29.48 -29.88
N ARG A 440 2.08 28.81 -28.74
CA ARG A 440 3.25 28.76 -27.85
C ARG A 440 3.55 27.30 -27.55
N LEU A 441 4.81 26.96 -27.41
CA LEU A 441 5.26 25.59 -27.13
C LEU A 441 6.10 25.62 -25.86
N GLY A 442 6.02 24.56 -25.06
CA GLY A 442 6.77 24.41 -23.82
C GLY A 442 6.35 23.12 -23.12
N ASP A 443 7.24 22.46 -22.38
CA ASP A 443 6.85 21.38 -21.46
C ASP A 443 6.09 21.99 -20.28
N ILE A 444 4.78 21.77 -20.18
CA ILE A 444 3.95 22.38 -19.13
C ILE A 444 3.73 21.40 -17.97
N ASP A 445 3.66 20.09 -18.23
CA ASP A 445 3.42 19.11 -17.18
C ASP A 445 4.70 18.60 -16.48
N GLY A 446 5.86 18.91 -17.04
CA GLY A 446 7.21 18.67 -16.53
C GLY A 446 7.70 17.24 -16.74
N ASP A 447 7.29 16.55 -17.82
CA ASP A 447 7.73 15.17 -18.13
C ASP A 447 8.93 15.09 -19.08
N GLY A 448 9.41 16.22 -19.58
CA GLY A 448 10.54 16.37 -20.48
C GLY A 448 10.16 16.43 -21.97
N ARG A 449 8.85 16.45 -22.30
CA ARG A 449 8.36 16.53 -23.67
C ARG A 449 7.67 17.86 -23.92
N LEU A 450 7.86 18.42 -25.11
CA LEU A 450 7.25 19.67 -25.52
C LEU A 450 5.73 19.53 -25.75
N ASP A 451 4.94 20.33 -25.03
CA ASP A 451 3.51 20.47 -25.25
C ASP A 451 3.19 21.56 -26.29
N TYR A 452 2.02 21.42 -26.93
CA TYR A 452 1.46 22.45 -27.80
C TYR A 452 0.47 23.30 -27.01
N CYS A 453 0.58 24.62 -27.06
CA CYS A 453 -0.37 25.56 -26.48
C CYS A 453 -0.85 26.61 -27.49
N ALA A 454 -2.06 27.12 -27.29
CA ALA A 454 -2.62 28.22 -28.07
C ALA A 454 -3.32 29.24 -27.16
N ILE A 455 -3.13 30.53 -27.49
CA ILE A 455 -3.72 31.67 -26.77
C ILE A 455 -5.04 32.09 -27.45
N ASP A 456 -6.10 32.37 -26.69
CA ASP A 456 -7.39 32.86 -27.22
C ASP A 456 -7.45 34.40 -27.39
N ASP A 457 -8.62 34.94 -27.79
CA ASP A 457 -8.84 36.39 -27.92
C ASP A 457 -8.80 37.17 -26.59
N LYS A 458 -8.94 36.49 -25.45
CA LYS A 458 -8.89 37.07 -24.11
C LYS A 458 -7.49 37.06 -23.52
N GLY A 459 -6.61 36.18 -24.00
CA GLY A 459 -5.29 35.90 -23.43
C GLY A 459 -5.22 34.58 -22.66
N ASP A 460 -6.31 33.80 -22.60
CA ASP A 460 -6.35 32.52 -21.91
C ASP A 460 -5.55 31.46 -22.70
N ILE A 461 -4.81 30.60 -22.01
CA ILE A 461 -3.92 29.59 -22.61
C ILE A 461 -4.49 28.17 -22.44
N TYR A 462 -4.70 27.52 -23.58
CA TYR A 462 -5.10 26.11 -23.66
C TYR A 462 -3.94 25.29 -24.19
N CYS A 463 -3.62 24.18 -23.54
CA CYS A 463 -2.52 23.29 -23.92
C CYS A 463 -3.00 21.87 -24.20
N TRP A 464 -2.20 21.14 -24.95
CA TRP A 464 -2.39 19.73 -25.28
C TRP A 464 -1.09 19.01 -24.92
N ARG A 465 -1.18 18.11 -23.94
CA ARG A 465 -0.07 17.29 -23.46
C ARG A 465 0.43 16.37 -24.56
N ASN A 466 1.75 16.31 -24.77
CA ASN A 466 2.43 15.28 -25.54
C ASN A 466 2.55 13.97 -24.72
N GLY A 467 1.51 13.13 -24.77
CA GLY A 467 1.47 11.84 -24.07
C GLY A 467 2.11 10.68 -24.84
N GLY A 468 3.24 10.90 -25.51
CA GLY A 468 3.95 9.86 -26.25
C GLY A 468 4.98 9.09 -25.42
N VAL A 469 5.30 7.86 -25.81
CA VAL A 469 6.51 7.13 -25.34
C VAL A 469 7.57 6.95 -26.43
N GLY A 470 7.23 7.24 -27.70
CA GLY A 470 8.14 7.21 -28.86
C GLY A 470 8.44 8.60 -29.42
N ASP A 471 8.71 8.66 -30.73
CA ASP A 471 9.09 9.88 -31.48
C ASP A 471 8.04 11.00 -31.47
N ALA A 472 6.74 10.69 -31.31
CA ALA A 472 5.68 11.69 -31.33
C ALA A 472 4.38 11.24 -30.62
N PRO A 473 3.50 12.19 -30.23
CA PRO A 473 2.17 11.92 -29.66
C PRO A 473 1.12 11.49 -30.71
N THR A 474 1.44 10.49 -31.54
CA THR A 474 0.50 9.90 -32.51
C THR A 474 0.39 8.38 -32.37
N GLU A 475 -0.71 7.80 -32.86
CA GLU A 475 -0.98 6.35 -32.78
C GLU A 475 0.17 5.51 -33.37
N THR A 476 0.76 5.94 -34.49
CA THR A 476 1.92 5.30 -35.13
C THR A 476 3.10 5.09 -34.17
N TYR A 477 3.36 6.07 -33.30
CA TYR A 477 4.48 6.05 -32.35
C TYR A 477 4.06 5.62 -30.95
N GLY A 478 2.78 5.26 -30.74
CA GLY A 478 2.26 4.89 -29.42
C GLY A 478 2.08 6.07 -28.48
N GLY A 479 1.56 7.18 -28.99
CA GLY A 479 1.31 8.40 -28.22
C GLY A 479 0.01 9.09 -28.58
N TYR A 480 -0.34 10.13 -27.82
CA TYR A 480 -1.58 10.88 -27.99
C TYR A 480 -1.47 12.32 -27.49
N TRP A 481 -2.37 13.19 -27.98
CA TRP A 481 -2.57 14.54 -27.44
C TRP A 481 -3.71 14.58 -26.41
N GLN A 482 -3.49 15.18 -25.24
CA GLN A 482 -4.53 15.35 -24.20
C GLN A 482 -4.72 16.82 -23.81
N SER A 483 -5.91 17.38 -24.01
CA SER A 483 -6.21 18.80 -23.73
C SER A 483 -6.32 19.11 -22.24
N PHE A 484 -5.77 20.24 -21.81
CA PHE A 484 -5.97 20.82 -20.47
C PHE A 484 -5.94 22.36 -20.48
N GLU A 485 -6.68 22.95 -19.55
CA GLU A 485 -6.62 24.38 -19.27
C GLU A 485 -5.39 24.70 -18.41
N THR A 486 -4.68 25.79 -18.70
CA THR A 486 -3.40 26.08 -18.04
C THR A 486 -3.41 27.43 -17.32
N PHE A 487 -3.42 28.53 -18.06
CA PHE A 487 -3.26 29.88 -17.55
C PHE A 487 -4.42 30.78 -17.99
N ALA A 488 -4.91 31.60 -17.06
CA ALA A 488 -5.93 32.60 -17.35
C ALA A 488 -5.26 33.97 -17.59
N ALA A 489 -5.78 34.73 -18.54
CA ALA A 489 -5.25 36.03 -18.94
C ALA A 489 -5.02 36.98 -17.75
N ARG A 490 -3.90 37.72 -17.75
CA ARG A 490 -3.52 38.66 -16.69
C ARG A 490 -3.71 40.13 -17.03
N GLY A 491 -4.11 40.45 -18.27
CA GLY A 491 -4.31 41.83 -18.71
C GLY A 491 -3.12 42.34 -19.48
N GLU A 492 -2.72 41.57 -20.49
CA GLU A 492 -1.58 41.71 -21.39
C GLU A 492 -1.67 43.04 -22.17
N ALA A 493 -1.29 44.14 -21.52
CA ALA A 493 -1.58 45.51 -21.97
C ALA A 493 -0.98 45.89 -23.34
N GLU A 494 0.04 45.15 -23.80
CA GLU A 494 0.68 45.31 -25.10
C GLU A 494 0.36 44.14 -26.06
N GLY A 495 -0.72 43.42 -25.78
CA GLY A 495 -1.20 42.24 -26.52
C GLY A 495 -0.44 40.95 -26.21
N ILE A 496 -1.01 39.82 -26.67
CA ILE A 496 -0.52 38.45 -26.43
C ILE A 496 0.88 38.16 -27.01
N GLY A 497 1.41 39.02 -27.88
CA GLY A 497 2.74 38.89 -28.45
C GLY A 497 3.89 39.12 -27.45
N GLY A 498 3.60 39.40 -26.18
CA GLY A 498 4.58 39.40 -25.09
C GLY A 498 4.69 38.07 -24.34
N VAL A 499 3.69 37.18 -24.47
CA VAL A 499 3.63 35.89 -23.76
C VAL A 499 4.64 34.91 -24.32
N ASN A 500 5.43 34.28 -23.45
CA ASN A 500 6.35 33.19 -23.74
C ASN A 500 6.12 32.06 -22.72
N LEU A 501 6.45 30.82 -23.11
CA LEU A 501 6.49 29.64 -22.23
C LEU A 501 7.94 29.15 -22.21
N VAL A 502 8.64 29.33 -21.08
CA VAL A 502 10.10 29.14 -20.97
C VAL A 502 10.47 28.73 -19.55
N ASP A 503 11.30 27.70 -19.39
CA ASP A 503 11.91 27.32 -18.11
C ASP A 503 12.91 28.40 -17.62
N VAL A 504 12.47 29.27 -16.71
CA VAL A 504 13.27 30.42 -16.22
C VAL A 504 13.86 30.19 -14.83
N ASN A 505 13.31 29.23 -14.07
CA ASN A 505 13.81 28.80 -12.77
C ASN A 505 14.82 27.62 -12.84
N GLY A 506 14.77 26.82 -13.91
CA GLY A 506 15.64 25.67 -14.20
C GLY A 506 15.07 24.32 -13.73
N ASP A 507 13.77 24.21 -13.48
CA ASP A 507 13.15 22.98 -12.92
C ASP A 507 12.64 21.97 -13.96
N GLY A 508 12.72 22.32 -15.25
CA GLY A 508 12.23 21.51 -16.37
C GLY A 508 10.79 21.81 -16.79
N ARG A 509 10.06 22.70 -16.09
CA ARG A 509 8.73 23.17 -16.49
C ARG A 509 8.83 24.52 -17.17
N SER A 510 7.97 24.74 -18.16
CA SER A 510 7.88 26.02 -18.86
C SER A 510 7.05 27.00 -18.05
N ASP A 511 7.70 28.07 -17.58
CA ASP A 511 7.08 29.18 -16.87
C ASP A 511 6.41 30.15 -17.83
N TRP A 512 5.42 30.90 -17.35
CA TRP A 512 4.79 31.96 -18.12
C TRP A 512 5.57 33.26 -17.94
N VAL A 513 6.07 33.81 -19.03
CA VAL A 513 6.86 35.05 -19.04
C VAL A 513 6.24 36.05 -20.00
N TYR A 514 5.80 37.21 -19.50
CA TYR A 514 5.33 38.32 -20.33
C TYR A 514 6.44 39.35 -20.52
N LEU A 515 6.91 39.54 -21.75
CA LEU A 515 7.88 40.57 -22.11
C LEU A 515 7.19 41.85 -22.62
N HIS A 516 7.50 42.97 -21.97
CA HIS A 516 7.19 44.31 -22.45
C HIS A 516 8.11 44.71 -23.61
N LYS A 517 7.72 45.73 -24.38
CA LYS A 517 8.55 46.27 -25.50
C LYS A 517 9.93 46.79 -25.08
N ASP A 518 10.10 47.20 -23.83
CA ASP A 518 11.39 47.62 -23.27
C ASP A 518 12.20 46.46 -22.68
N GLY A 519 11.72 45.22 -22.77
CA GLY A 519 12.38 44.02 -22.25
C GLY A 519 12.22 43.78 -20.75
N SER A 520 11.51 44.65 -20.02
CA SER A 520 11.04 44.30 -18.68
C SER A 520 10.02 43.16 -18.75
N SER A 521 9.84 42.40 -17.66
CA SER A 521 8.93 41.26 -17.66
C SER A 521 8.05 41.11 -16.43
N GLU A 522 6.94 40.38 -16.60
CA GLU A 522 6.22 39.68 -15.53
C GLU A 522 6.52 38.18 -15.66
N ILE A 523 6.58 37.44 -14.54
CA ILE A 523 6.93 36.01 -14.50
C ILE A 523 5.99 35.27 -13.53
N TRP A 524 5.41 34.18 -13.99
CA TRP A 524 4.62 33.24 -13.18
C TRP A 524 5.20 31.83 -13.34
N ILE A 525 5.66 31.26 -12.23
CA ILE A 525 6.31 29.96 -12.17
C ILE A 525 5.29 28.83 -12.24
N ASN A 526 5.58 27.82 -13.06
CA ASN A 526 4.78 26.63 -13.25
C ASN A 526 5.13 25.59 -12.19
N GLN A 527 4.32 25.45 -11.13
CA GLN A 527 4.51 24.39 -10.15
C GLN A 527 3.50 23.24 -10.32
N ARG A 528 3.90 22.02 -9.94
CA ARG A 528 2.97 20.87 -9.87
C ARG A 528 1.81 21.19 -8.93
N GLY A 529 0.60 21.29 -9.49
CA GLY A 529 -0.59 21.67 -8.75
C GLY A 529 -1.28 20.51 -8.04
N ASP A 530 -2.25 20.88 -7.21
CA ASP A 530 -3.07 19.98 -6.41
C ASP A 530 -4.56 20.04 -6.81
N PHE A 531 -5.33 19.03 -6.39
CA PHE A 531 -6.72 18.88 -6.84
C PHE A 531 -7.66 19.92 -6.22
N ASP A 532 -7.44 20.30 -4.96
CA ASP A 532 -8.35 21.16 -4.20
C ASP A 532 -8.16 22.64 -4.56
N ALA A 533 -6.92 23.07 -4.82
CA ALA A 533 -6.60 24.45 -5.20
C ALA A 533 -6.72 24.68 -6.71
N ASP A 534 -6.19 23.76 -7.53
CA ASP A 534 -6.01 23.99 -8.97
C ASP A 534 -7.02 23.22 -9.84
N GLY A 535 -7.70 22.22 -9.27
CA GLY A 535 -8.73 21.41 -9.91
C GLY A 535 -8.22 20.11 -10.56
N LYS A 536 -9.10 19.42 -11.30
CA LYS A 536 -8.79 18.16 -11.99
C LYS A 536 -7.79 18.33 -13.15
N GLY A 537 -7.09 17.25 -13.50
CA GLY A 537 -6.16 17.23 -14.63
C GLY A 537 -4.79 17.83 -14.29
N LEU A 538 -4.11 18.33 -15.31
CA LEU A 538 -2.71 18.79 -15.25
C LEU A 538 -2.54 20.32 -15.12
N ARG A 539 -3.61 21.05 -14.77
CA ARG A 539 -3.55 22.51 -14.65
C ARG A 539 -2.47 22.94 -13.65
N PRO A 540 -1.44 23.71 -14.05
CA PRO A 540 -0.37 24.10 -13.12
C PRO A 540 -0.84 24.98 -11.97
N HIS A 541 -0.06 24.96 -10.90
CA HIS A 541 -0.15 25.92 -9.81
C HIS A 541 0.78 27.09 -10.10
N TRP A 542 0.20 28.21 -10.54
CA TRP A 542 0.97 29.38 -10.99
C TRP A 542 1.34 30.30 -9.82
N VAL A 543 2.63 30.47 -9.57
CA VAL A 543 3.17 31.31 -8.49
C VAL A 543 3.89 32.53 -9.07
N GLU A 544 3.47 33.74 -8.69
CA GLU A 544 4.12 34.97 -9.13
C GLU A 544 5.58 35.06 -8.64
N ALA A 545 6.49 35.40 -9.53
CA ALA A 545 7.89 35.62 -9.15
C ALA A 545 8.06 36.92 -8.34
N THR A 546 8.93 36.89 -7.33
CA THR A 546 9.20 38.06 -6.48
C THR A 546 10.12 39.11 -7.13
N ALA A 547 10.72 38.77 -8.27
CA ALA A 547 11.51 39.65 -9.12
C ALA A 547 11.50 39.12 -10.55
N ALA A 548 11.70 40.01 -11.52
CA ALA A 548 11.60 39.71 -12.95
C ALA A 548 12.66 40.50 -13.76
N HIS A 549 12.68 40.37 -15.09
CA HIS A 549 13.64 41.06 -15.93
C HIS A 549 13.44 42.59 -15.86
N PRO A 550 14.50 43.40 -15.66
CA PRO A 550 14.44 44.85 -15.78
C PRO A 550 14.44 45.30 -17.25
N ALA A 551 13.93 46.50 -17.50
CA ALA A 551 13.98 47.12 -18.82
C ALA A 551 15.43 47.25 -19.36
N ILE A 552 15.60 46.95 -20.64
CA ILE A 552 16.87 47.02 -21.37
C ILE A 552 16.99 48.41 -22.01
N PRO A 553 18.04 49.19 -21.68
CA PRO A 553 18.30 50.47 -22.35
C PRO A 553 18.44 50.31 -23.87
N GLU A 554 17.90 51.28 -24.62
CA GLU A 554 17.86 51.30 -26.10
C GLU A 554 16.89 50.29 -26.76
N LEU A 555 16.32 49.33 -26.03
CA LEU A 555 15.33 48.40 -26.59
C LEU A 555 13.95 49.07 -26.72
N THR A 556 13.31 48.91 -27.89
CA THR A 556 11.94 49.42 -28.15
C THR A 556 11.01 48.38 -28.78
N ASP A 557 11.53 47.21 -29.16
CA ASP A 557 10.76 46.12 -29.75
C ASP A 557 11.24 44.77 -29.19
N ARG A 558 10.34 44.08 -28.48
CA ARG A 558 10.60 42.77 -27.87
C ARG A 558 10.81 41.64 -28.88
N THR A 559 10.49 41.84 -30.17
CA THR A 559 10.74 40.81 -31.21
C THR A 559 12.23 40.59 -31.48
N GLU A 560 13.11 41.47 -30.99
CA GLU A 560 14.56 41.25 -30.96
C GLU A 560 15.02 40.38 -29.76
N LEU A 561 14.13 40.00 -28.84
CA LEU A 561 14.46 39.17 -27.68
C LEU A 561 14.17 37.69 -27.93
N VAL A 562 15.09 36.83 -27.50
CA VAL A 562 14.92 35.37 -27.43
C VAL A 562 15.50 34.82 -26.13
N PHE A 563 15.08 33.61 -25.76
CA PHE A 563 15.62 32.87 -24.63
C PHE A 563 16.54 31.73 -25.11
N GLY A 564 17.45 31.27 -24.22
CA GLY A 564 18.28 30.09 -24.44
C GLY A 564 19.22 29.80 -23.27
N ARG A 565 19.54 28.52 -23.04
CA ARG A 565 20.43 28.02 -21.98
C ARG A 565 21.89 28.12 -22.39
N ILE A 566 22.37 29.34 -22.65
CA ILE A 566 23.73 29.56 -23.18
C ILE A 566 24.83 29.58 -22.10
N SER A 567 24.46 29.44 -20.83
CA SER A 567 25.36 29.51 -19.67
C SER A 567 25.41 28.22 -18.84
N GLY A 568 24.80 27.12 -19.29
CA GLY A 568 24.89 25.79 -18.67
C GLY A 568 24.36 25.73 -17.23
N SER A 569 23.25 26.43 -16.95
CA SER A 569 22.75 26.63 -15.59
C SER A 569 21.33 26.10 -15.35
N GLY A 570 20.82 25.26 -16.27
CA GLY A 570 19.44 24.80 -16.37
C GLY A 570 18.48 25.90 -16.86
N ARG A 571 18.52 27.05 -16.19
CA ARG A 571 17.73 28.26 -16.48
C ARG A 571 17.98 28.83 -17.88
N ALA A 572 16.92 29.31 -18.52
CA ALA A 572 17.01 30.17 -19.68
C ALA A 572 17.68 31.53 -19.37
N ASP A 573 18.65 31.92 -20.20
CA ASP A 573 19.20 33.28 -20.27
C ASP A 573 18.38 34.13 -21.26
N LEU A 574 18.46 35.45 -21.14
CA LEU A 574 17.82 36.40 -22.07
C LEU A 574 18.85 36.94 -23.07
N ILE A 575 18.54 36.89 -24.37
CA ILE A 575 19.42 37.33 -25.46
C ILE A 575 18.71 38.40 -26.30
N TRP A 576 19.36 39.55 -26.46
CA TRP A 576 18.96 40.61 -27.37
C TRP A 576 19.70 40.47 -28.71
N ASN A 577 18.98 40.09 -29.75
CA ASN A 577 19.45 40.01 -31.13
C ASN A 577 19.38 41.38 -31.81
N ARG A 578 20.19 42.32 -31.32
CA ARG A 578 20.20 43.73 -31.72
C ARG A 578 20.37 43.90 -33.23
N ILE A 579 19.47 44.64 -33.87
CA ILE A 579 19.61 45.07 -35.25
C ILE A 579 20.53 46.31 -35.32
N ALA A 580 21.79 46.11 -35.73
CA ALA A 580 22.79 47.15 -35.88
C ALA A 580 22.81 47.73 -37.32
N ASP A 581 22.87 49.06 -37.42
CA ASP A 581 22.93 49.84 -38.67
C ASP A 581 21.87 49.46 -39.73
N GLU A 582 20.70 48.96 -39.30
CA GLU A 582 19.62 48.40 -40.14
C GLU A 582 20.07 47.23 -41.06
N LYS A 583 21.25 46.66 -40.83
CA LYS A 583 21.93 45.74 -41.76
C LYS A 583 22.34 44.42 -41.16
N TYR A 584 22.62 44.38 -39.86
CA TYR A 584 23.22 43.23 -39.22
C TYR A 584 22.51 42.88 -37.91
N VAL A 585 22.47 41.60 -37.57
CA VAL A 585 22.03 41.12 -36.26
C VAL A 585 23.27 40.79 -35.43
N GLN A 586 23.31 41.28 -34.19
CA GLN A 586 24.37 40.96 -33.23
C GLN A 586 23.77 40.61 -31.87
N SER A 587 24.08 39.42 -31.35
CA SER A 587 23.49 38.89 -30.12
C SER A 587 24.23 39.37 -28.87
N TYR A 588 23.49 39.94 -27.93
CA TYR A 588 23.96 40.46 -26.63
C TYR A 588 23.21 39.76 -25.50
N ALA A 589 23.93 39.14 -24.57
CA ALA A 589 23.35 38.24 -23.57
C ALA A 589 23.29 38.83 -22.15
N TYR A 590 22.26 38.39 -21.42
CA TYR A 590 22.06 38.57 -19.99
C TYR A 590 21.92 37.20 -19.34
N THR A 591 22.92 36.79 -18.55
CA THR A 591 22.92 35.48 -17.91
C THR A 591 22.04 35.47 -16.67
N ASN A 592 21.11 34.52 -16.59
CA ASN A 592 20.19 34.31 -15.49
C ASN A 592 20.90 33.63 -14.30
N LYS A 593 20.88 34.27 -13.12
CA LYS A 593 21.33 33.73 -11.83
C LYS A 593 20.21 33.78 -10.78
N GLY A 594 18.95 33.73 -11.24
CA GLY A 594 17.79 33.61 -10.35
C GLY A 594 17.78 32.27 -9.60
N SER A 595 16.97 32.21 -8.54
CA SER A 595 16.85 31.05 -7.65
C SER A 595 15.45 30.98 -7.04
N GLY A 596 15.06 29.81 -6.54
CA GLY A 596 13.76 29.59 -5.90
C GLY A 596 12.69 29.10 -6.88
N GLY A 597 11.62 28.54 -6.35
CA GLY A 597 10.45 28.08 -7.08
C GLY A 597 10.59 26.74 -7.78
N THR A 598 11.74 26.07 -7.67
CA THR A 598 12.06 24.82 -8.39
C THR A 598 11.54 23.56 -7.71
N GLN A 599 11.11 23.64 -6.46
CA GLN A 599 10.67 22.50 -5.67
C GLN A 599 9.42 22.82 -4.84
N ARG A 600 8.70 21.77 -4.45
CA ARG A 600 7.59 21.84 -3.48
C ARG A 600 7.79 20.85 -2.34
N LYS A 601 7.17 21.15 -1.19
CA LYS A 601 7.29 20.36 0.05
C LYS A 601 6.97 18.88 -0.12
N GLY A 602 5.97 18.55 -0.93
CA GLY A 602 5.57 17.17 -1.22
C GLY A 602 6.52 16.41 -2.14
N ASP A 603 7.52 17.05 -2.76
CA ASP A 603 8.44 16.38 -3.69
C ASP A 603 9.41 15.42 -3.00
N GLY A 604 9.64 15.63 -1.71
CA GLY A 604 10.48 14.80 -0.86
C GLY A 604 9.78 13.62 -0.20
N VAL A 605 8.50 13.35 -0.48
CA VAL A 605 7.68 12.43 0.31
C VAL A 605 7.88 10.97 -0.13
N HIS A 606 8.35 10.14 0.81
CA HIS A 606 8.55 8.69 0.68
C HIS A 606 7.96 7.96 1.90
N TYR A 607 7.78 6.65 1.77
CA TYR A 607 7.21 5.78 2.80
C TYR A 607 7.99 4.47 2.85
N CYS A 608 8.24 3.96 4.05
CA CYS A 608 8.84 2.65 4.29
C CYS A 608 8.81 2.28 5.78
N ASP A 609 8.66 1.01 6.13
CA ASP A 609 8.73 0.52 7.53
C ASP A 609 10.17 0.55 8.09
N MET A 610 10.53 1.61 8.80
CA MET A 610 11.89 1.79 9.34
C MET A 610 12.11 1.05 10.66
N PHE A 611 11.04 0.51 11.27
CA PHE A 611 11.04 -0.13 12.58
C PHE A 611 10.73 -1.63 12.57
N GLY A 612 10.29 -2.19 11.44
CA GLY A 612 9.99 -3.60 11.23
C GLY A 612 8.70 -4.06 11.92
N ARG A 613 7.63 -3.28 11.76
CA ARG A 613 6.32 -3.49 12.42
C ARG A 613 5.16 -3.75 11.44
N GLY A 614 5.44 -3.94 10.15
CA GLY A 614 4.45 -4.23 9.10
C GLY A 614 3.66 -3.01 8.61
N HIS A 615 4.12 -1.79 8.89
CA HIS A 615 3.47 -0.55 8.45
C HIS A 615 4.50 0.56 8.22
N ASP A 616 4.28 1.34 7.16
CA ASP A 616 5.22 2.34 6.68
C ASP A 616 5.29 3.58 7.58
N ASP A 617 6.52 4.04 7.81
CA ASP A 617 6.83 5.37 8.34
C ASP A 617 6.90 6.41 7.23
N TYR A 618 6.71 7.69 7.59
CA TYR A 618 6.82 8.80 6.66
C TYR A 618 8.27 9.34 6.66
N LEU A 619 8.88 9.32 5.47
CA LEU A 619 10.22 9.81 5.20
C LEU A 619 10.14 11.05 4.31
N TRP A 620 10.86 12.11 4.68
CA TRP A 620 11.06 13.28 3.81
C TRP A 620 12.52 13.43 3.40
N VAL A 621 12.75 13.53 2.09
CA VAL A 621 14.08 13.57 1.45
C VAL A 621 14.30 14.93 0.78
N SER A 622 15.37 15.64 1.17
CA SER A 622 15.81 16.88 0.50
C SER A 622 16.38 16.60 -0.88
N ALA A 623 16.52 17.62 -1.73
CA ALA A 623 17.14 17.46 -3.05
C ALA A 623 18.57 16.88 -2.98
N GLU A 624 19.30 17.20 -1.92
CA GLU A 624 20.68 16.79 -1.62
C GLU A 624 20.77 15.46 -0.86
N GLY A 625 19.63 14.82 -0.57
CA GLY A 625 19.56 13.51 0.07
C GLY A 625 19.67 13.55 1.59
N GLU A 626 19.23 14.63 2.24
CA GLU A 626 19.02 14.66 3.69
C GLU A 626 17.65 14.04 4.04
N ILE A 627 17.61 13.09 4.99
CA ILE A 627 16.42 12.30 5.28
C ILE A 627 15.90 12.61 6.68
N THR A 628 14.63 12.99 6.77
CA THR A 628 13.88 13.27 7.99
C THR A 628 12.81 12.20 8.19
N LEU A 629 12.71 11.64 9.40
CA LEU A 629 11.79 10.56 9.74
C LEU A 629 10.63 11.02 10.64
N PHE A 630 9.46 10.49 10.34
CA PHE A 630 8.23 10.61 11.11
C PHE A 630 7.64 9.21 11.29
N GLU A 631 7.55 8.74 12.54
CA GLU A 631 7.12 7.38 12.88
C GLU A 631 5.60 7.23 12.82
N ASN A 632 5.12 6.15 12.21
CA ASN A 632 3.71 5.80 12.19
C ASN A 632 3.27 5.27 13.56
N ILE A 633 2.80 6.16 14.41
CA ILE A 633 2.31 5.86 15.77
C ILE A 633 0.82 5.43 15.78
N LYS A 634 0.27 4.99 14.64
CA LYS A 634 -1.13 4.55 14.48
C LYS A 634 -2.18 5.57 14.97
N SER A 635 -1.85 6.87 14.97
CA SER A 635 -2.72 7.94 15.48
C SER A 635 -2.96 9.09 14.48
N PRO A 636 -3.50 8.85 13.27
CA PRO A 636 -3.76 9.87 12.27
C PRO A 636 -4.46 11.14 12.82
N PRO A 637 -4.02 12.35 12.45
CA PRO A 637 -2.94 12.69 11.51
C PRO A 637 -1.55 12.83 12.20
N ASN A 638 -1.38 12.34 13.42
CA ASN A 638 -0.17 12.56 14.23
C ASN A 638 0.89 11.48 13.96
N TRP A 639 2.16 11.90 13.93
CA TRP A 639 3.33 11.06 13.70
C TRP A 639 4.37 11.29 14.78
N GLY A 640 5.09 10.24 15.20
CA GLY A 640 6.23 10.32 16.10
C GLY A 640 7.36 11.13 15.45
N GLN A 641 7.94 12.09 16.17
CA GLN A 641 8.86 13.07 15.58
C GLN A 641 10.32 12.66 15.83
N HIS A 642 11.00 12.14 14.81
CA HIS A 642 12.41 11.74 14.91
C HIS A 642 13.37 12.82 14.38
N GLY A 643 12.92 13.59 13.37
CA GLY A 643 13.75 14.60 12.73
C GLY A 643 14.76 13.97 11.77
N LYS A 644 15.87 14.67 11.51
CA LYS A 644 16.89 14.23 10.55
C LYS A 644 17.66 13.01 11.07
N ILE A 645 17.56 11.89 10.36
CA ILE A 645 18.20 10.61 10.72
C ILE A 645 19.51 10.35 9.97
N ILE A 646 19.64 10.77 8.70
CA ILE A 646 20.84 10.59 7.89
C ILE A 646 20.96 11.63 6.78
N SER A 647 22.15 11.77 6.20
CA SER A 647 22.39 12.47 4.93
C SER A 647 23.16 11.52 4.01
N ILE A 648 22.57 11.18 2.87
CA ILE A 648 23.12 10.23 1.89
C ILE A 648 24.16 10.91 0.97
N GLY A 649 24.03 12.23 0.74
CA GLY A 649 24.93 12.97 -0.15
C GLY A 649 24.80 12.51 -1.61
N ARG A 650 23.57 12.29 -2.05
CA ARG A 650 23.15 11.89 -3.41
C ARG A 650 21.85 12.61 -3.72
N GLU A 651 21.54 12.84 -5.00
CA GLU A 651 20.30 13.53 -5.34
C GLU A 651 19.06 12.70 -4.98
N ARG A 652 17.97 13.34 -4.56
CA ARG A 652 16.71 12.68 -4.16
C ARG A 652 16.26 11.57 -5.14
N LYS A 653 16.31 11.82 -6.45
CA LYS A 653 15.89 10.88 -7.50
C LYS A 653 16.67 9.57 -7.52
N SER A 654 17.87 9.55 -6.93
CA SER A 654 18.69 8.35 -6.80
C SER A 654 18.40 7.54 -5.53
N ILE A 655 17.58 8.05 -4.60
CA ILE A 655 17.34 7.43 -3.30
C ILE A 655 16.03 6.63 -3.34
N HIS A 656 16.13 5.37 -2.92
CA HIS A 656 15.06 4.41 -2.82
C HIS A 656 15.06 3.76 -1.42
N PHE A 657 13.95 3.11 -1.08
CA PHE A 657 13.71 2.51 0.22
C PHE A 657 13.13 1.11 0.02
N GLY A 658 13.53 0.16 0.87
CA GLY A 658 13.01 -1.20 0.92
C GLY A 658 13.95 -2.12 1.71
N ASP A 659 13.43 -3.18 2.34
CA ASP A 659 14.27 -4.20 2.98
C ASP A 659 15.06 -4.96 1.91
N TRP A 660 16.38 -4.75 1.85
CA TRP A 660 17.24 -5.40 0.86
C TRP A 660 17.83 -6.70 1.41
N ASP A 661 18.06 -6.80 2.72
CA ASP A 661 18.73 -7.96 3.32
C ASP A 661 17.87 -8.93 4.12
N GLY A 662 16.55 -8.71 4.13
CA GLY A 662 15.49 -9.61 4.58
C GLY A 662 15.46 -9.75 6.11
N ASP A 663 15.79 -8.68 6.85
CA ASP A 663 15.77 -8.68 8.31
C ASP A 663 14.48 -8.09 8.93
N GLY A 664 13.59 -7.57 8.08
CA GLY A 664 12.33 -6.94 8.40
C GLY A 664 12.42 -5.41 8.51
N LEU A 665 13.61 -4.80 8.37
CA LEU A 665 13.79 -3.36 8.44
C LEU A 665 14.00 -2.77 7.05
N CYS A 666 13.37 -1.63 6.78
CA CYS A 666 13.63 -0.91 5.54
C CYS A 666 15.06 -0.34 5.47
N ASP A 667 15.80 -0.72 4.44
CA ASP A 667 17.11 -0.16 4.07
C ASP A 667 16.99 1.05 3.14
N ILE A 668 18.08 1.81 3.02
CA ILE A 668 18.19 2.95 2.11
C ILE A 668 19.15 2.59 0.97
N LEU A 669 18.68 2.69 -0.26
CA LEU A 669 19.43 2.38 -1.47
C LEU A 669 19.69 3.67 -2.26
N ALA A 670 20.92 3.93 -2.68
CA ALA A 670 21.24 4.98 -3.65
C ALA A 670 21.80 4.38 -4.95
N VAL A 671 21.33 4.88 -6.09
CA VAL A 671 21.58 4.27 -7.41
C VAL A 671 22.30 5.19 -8.38
N GLU A 672 23.15 4.63 -9.25
CA GLU A 672 23.84 5.36 -10.32
C GLU A 672 22.96 5.48 -11.59
N ARG A 673 22.73 6.70 -12.08
CA ARG A 673 21.82 7.01 -13.20
C ARG A 673 21.99 6.13 -14.45
N HIS A 674 23.22 5.97 -14.94
CA HIS A 674 23.46 5.32 -16.25
C HIS A 674 23.76 3.82 -16.16
N THR A 675 23.94 3.29 -14.95
CA THR A 675 24.39 1.90 -14.73
C THR A 675 23.40 1.09 -13.89
N GLY A 676 22.63 1.76 -13.03
CA GLY A 676 21.76 1.12 -12.03
C GLY A 676 22.53 0.49 -10.87
N ARG A 677 23.87 0.66 -10.80
CA ARG A 677 24.67 0.17 -9.67
C ARG A 677 24.15 0.79 -8.38
N ALA A 678 23.95 -0.03 -7.36
CA ALA A 678 23.28 0.33 -6.12
C ALA A 678 24.19 0.16 -4.91
N GLU A 679 24.28 1.21 -4.09
CA GLU A 679 24.92 1.24 -2.78
C GLU A 679 23.86 1.34 -1.68
N MET A 680 24.02 0.55 -0.61
CA MET A 680 23.06 0.38 0.47
C MET A 680 23.59 0.91 1.79
N TRP A 681 22.74 1.61 2.52
CA TRP A 681 22.88 1.91 3.95
C TRP A 681 21.95 0.98 4.71
N ARG A 682 22.53 -0.05 5.32
CA ARG A 682 21.77 -1.03 6.10
C ARG A 682 21.15 -0.37 7.31
N ASN A 683 19.85 -0.54 7.52
CA ASN A 683 19.20 -0.20 8.78
C ASN A 683 19.67 -1.16 9.89
N THR A 684 19.95 -0.60 11.06
CA THR A 684 20.48 -1.33 12.23
C THR A 684 19.69 -0.99 13.49
N TYR A 685 18.43 -0.55 13.31
CA TYR A 685 17.47 -0.38 14.38
C TYR A 685 17.40 -1.62 15.28
N LYS A 686 17.12 -1.38 16.55
CA LYS A 686 16.90 -2.42 17.56
C LYS A 686 15.70 -2.00 18.37
N ASP A 687 14.87 -2.97 18.72
CA ASP A 687 13.65 -2.65 19.45
C ASP A 687 13.92 -1.89 20.77
N GLY A 688 13.04 -0.93 21.07
CA GLY A 688 13.20 0.03 22.15
C GLY A 688 14.24 1.15 21.91
N ALA A 689 14.95 1.18 20.78
CA ALA A 689 15.81 2.31 20.43
C ALA A 689 14.97 3.55 20.06
N GLN A 690 15.52 4.75 20.27
CA GLN A 690 14.80 6.00 20.03
C GLN A 690 14.72 6.41 18.55
N SER A 691 15.50 5.80 17.65
CA SER A 691 15.53 6.10 16.21
C SER A 691 16.38 5.04 15.49
N PRO A 692 16.19 4.77 14.19
CA PRO A 692 17.06 3.89 13.43
C PRO A 692 18.50 4.44 13.32
N THR A 693 19.46 3.54 13.23
CA THR A 693 20.87 3.84 12.91
C THR A 693 21.30 3.09 11.66
N PHE A 694 22.29 3.57 10.93
CA PHE A 694 22.69 2.99 9.65
C PHE A 694 24.15 2.58 9.59
N SER A 695 24.46 1.56 8.80
CA SER A 695 25.82 1.15 8.45
C SER A 695 26.00 1.07 6.94
N GLY A 696 27.19 1.42 6.44
CA GLY A 696 27.48 1.54 5.01
C GLY A 696 28.06 2.91 4.63
N PRO A 697 28.03 3.30 3.35
CA PRO A 697 27.45 2.56 2.23
C PRO A 697 28.21 1.27 1.89
N THR A 698 27.49 0.29 1.33
CA THR A 698 28.05 -0.94 0.76
C THR A 698 27.48 -1.18 -0.63
N TRP A 699 28.31 -1.50 -1.64
CA TRP A 699 27.82 -1.88 -2.97
C TRP A 699 27.08 -3.22 -2.90
N VAL A 700 25.78 -3.21 -3.17
CA VAL A 700 24.93 -4.42 -3.22
C VAL A 700 24.62 -4.85 -4.65
N VAL A 701 24.59 -3.90 -5.59
CA VAL A 701 24.59 -4.18 -7.04
C VAL A 701 25.76 -3.45 -7.67
N ASN A 702 26.80 -4.19 -8.06
CA ASN A 702 28.01 -3.59 -8.63
C ASN A 702 28.10 -3.72 -10.17
N ASP A 703 27.21 -4.51 -10.77
CA ASP A 703 27.11 -4.67 -12.22
C ASP A 703 26.13 -3.66 -12.84
N ALA A 704 26.35 -3.28 -14.10
CA ALA A 704 25.54 -2.30 -14.80
C ALA A 704 24.24 -2.92 -15.37
N LEU A 705 23.36 -3.38 -14.48
CA LEU A 705 22.16 -4.16 -14.80
C LEU A 705 20.96 -3.33 -15.27
N CYS A 706 20.90 -2.03 -14.99
CA CYS A 706 19.82 -1.15 -15.48
C CYS A 706 20.35 0.13 -16.10
N LYS A 707 20.15 0.31 -17.40
CA LYS A 707 20.69 1.45 -18.17
C LYS A 707 19.62 2.47 -18.59
N GLU A 708 18.40 2.28 -18.08
CA GLU A 708 17.21 3.04 -18.42
C GLU A 708 17.10 4.42 -17.74
N GLY A 709 17.94 4.65 -16.71
CA GLY A 709 18.11 5.93 -16.00
C GLY A 709 16.84 6.61 -15.52
N TRP A 710 16.86 7.95 -15.52
CA TRP A 710 15.70 8.80 -15.24
C TRP A 710 15.70 10.03 -16.14
N GLY A 711 14.52 10.55 -16.48
CA GLY A 711 14.34 11.79 -17.23
C GLY A 711 14.00 12.99 -16.34
N ARG A 712 13.37 14.02 -16.92
CA ARG A 712 13.05 15.29 -16.24
C ARG A 712 11.94 15.13 -15.20
N GLY A 713 10.85 14.41 -15.52
CA GLY A 713 9.74 14.16 -14.61
C GLY A 713 10.16 13.60 -13.25
N LEU A 714 9.53 14.07 -12.16
CA LEU A 714 9.89 13.71 -10.78
C LEU A 714 9.91 12.19 -10.54
N TYR A 715 8.97 11.46 -11.15
CA TYR A 715 8.78 10.01 -10.98
C TYR A 715 9.21 9.17 -12.20
N ASP A 716 9.80 9.80 -13.23
CA ASP A 716 10.34 9.09 -14.40
C ASP A 716 11.67 8.43 -14.03
N GLN A 717 11.62 7.19 -13.55
CA GLN A 717 12.78 6.36 -13.21
C GLN A 717 12.62 4.97 -13.84
N GLY A 718 13.71 4.44 -14.40
CA GLY A 718 13.78 3.09 -14.94
C GLY A 718 14.06 2.04 -13.86
N LEU A 719 14.93 2.32 -12.90
CA LEU A 719 15.20 1.40 -11.79
C LEU A 719 14.10 1.49 -10.72
N ARG A 720 13.52 0.33 -10.37
CA ARG A 720 12.48 0.15 -9.35
C ARG A 720 12.87 -0.99 -8.40
N PHE A 721 12.27 -0.99 -7.22
CA PHE A 721 12.43 -2.04 -6.20
C PHE A 721 11.07 -2.51 -5.71
N GLY A 722 10.95 -3.78 -5.34
CA GLY A 722 9.75 -4.38 -4.76
C GLY A 722 9.83 -5.91 -4.76
N ASP A 723 9.28 -6.57 -3.74
CA ASP A 723 9.32 -8.03 -3.57
C ASP A 723 8.35 -8.75 -4.51
N LEU A 724 8.84 -9.49 -5.51
CA LEU A 724 8.02 -10.17 -6.51
C LEU A 724 7.56 -11.58 -6.10
N ASP A 725 8.18 -12.23 -5.13
CA ASP A 725 7.84 -13.61 -4.74
C ASP A 725 7.49 -13.83 -3.26
N GLY A 726 7.59 -12.79 -2.44
CA GLY A 726 7.13 -12.75 -1.04
C GLY A 726 8.12 -13.35 -0.06
N ASP A 727 9.43 -13.18 -0.30
CA ASP A 727 10.49 -13.66 0.61
C ASP A 727 10.99 -12.61 1.62
N GLY A 728 10.39 -11.41 1.61
CA GLY A 728 10.70 -10.28 2.48
C GLY A 728 11.81 -9.37 1.95
N ARG A 729 12.33 -9.60 0.74
CA ARG A 729 13.39 -8.80 0.14
C ARG A 729 12.88 -8.05 -1.08
N VAL A 730 13.23 -6.78 -1.21
CA VAL A 730 12.95 -6.04 -2.44
C VAL A 730 13.85 -6.51 -3.58
N ASP A 731 13.23 -6.84 -4.71
CA ASP A 731 13.93 -7.27 -5.92
C ASP A 731 14.40 -6.08 -6.76
N TYR A 732 15.33 -6.33 -7.69
CA TYR A 732 15.93 -5.33 -8.55
C TYR A 732 15.26 -5.32 -9.94
N LEU A 733 14.54 -4.25 -10.27
CA LEU A 733 13.67 -4.18 -11.45
C LEU A 733 14.11 -3.04 -12.40
N CYS A 734 14.23 -3.32 -13.70
CA CYS A 734 14.59 -2.32 -14.70
C CYS A 734 13.47 -2.15 -15.74
N MET A 735 12.89 -0.97 -15.79
CA MET A 735 11.70 -0.60 -16.57
C MET A 735 12.04 0.37 -17.72
N GLU A 736 11.74 -0.08 -18.93
CA GLU A 736 11.86 0.70 -20.17
C GLU A 736 10.75 1.78 -20.27
N LYS A 737 10.92 2.77 -21.17
CA LYS A 737 9.98 3.90 -21.33
C LYS A 737 8.52 3.49 -21.61
N ASP A 738 8.28 2.30 -22.17
CA ASP A 738 6.95 1.73 -22.47
C ASP A 738 6.41 0.76 -21.41
N ALA A 739 7.07 0.72 -20.23
CA ALA A 739 6.81 -0.18 -19.11
C ALA A 739 7.11 -1.68 -19.34
N ARG A 740 7.82 -2.05 -20.42
CA ARG A 740 8.50 -3.37 -20.45
C ARG A 740 9.49 -3.42 -19.29
N THR A 741 9.45 -4.48 -18.48
CA THR A 741 10.30 -4.60 -17.29
C THR A 741 11.05 -5.92 -17.29
N VAL A 742 12.35 -5.86 -16.99
CA VAL A 742 13.20 -7.01 -16.64
C VAL A 742 13.49 -7.01 -15.13
N GLY A 743 13.63 -8.18 -14.52
CA GLY A 743 13.77 -8.30 -13.06
C GLY A 743 14.81 -9.32 -12.64
N HIS A 744 15.49 -9.03 -11.53
CA HIS A 744 16.39 -9.96 -10.84
C HIS A 744 15.90 -10.15 -9.40
N LEU A 745 15.66 -11.39 -8.99
CA LEU A 745 15.29 -11.66 -7.60
C LEU A 745 16.49 -11.45 -6.68
N ASN A 746 16.27 -10.75 -5.58
CA ASN A 746 17.27 -10.52 -4.55
C ASN A 746 17.22 -11.65 -3.52
N LYS A 747 18.01 -12.70 -3.71
CA LYS A 747 18.08 -13.82 -2.76
C LYS A 747 19.25 -13.65 -1.80
N ALA A 748 19.16 -14.31 -0.63
CA ALA A 748 20.25 -14.34 0.36
C ALA A 748 21.60 -14.86 -0.21
N GLY A 749 21.58 -15.56 -1.36
CA GLY A 749 22.77 -16.00 -2.10
C GLY A 749 23.25 -15.05 -3.21
N GLY A 750 22.58 -13.92 -3.43
CA GLY A 750 22.81 -12.97 -4.53
C GLY A 750 21.63 -12.85 -5.51
N LEU A 751 21.79 -12.01 -6.53
CA LEU A 751 20.78 -11.76 -7.56
C LEU A 751 20.55 -12.97 -8.49
N GLU A 752 19.29 -13.30 -8.77
CA GLU A 752 18.87 -14.30 -9.76
C GLU A 752 18.08 -13.64 -10.91
N ASP A 753 18.64 -13.65 -12.13
CA ASP A 753 17.98 -13.09 -13.33
C ASP A 753 16.71 -13.88 -13.71
N LYS A 754 15.57 -13.18 -13.82
CA LYS A 754 14.27 -13.72 -14.29
C LYS A 754 13.87 -13.23 -15.68
N GLY A 755 14.76 -12.52 -16.37
CA GLY A 755 14.52 -11.93 -17.67
C GLY A 755 13.36 -10.94 -17.65
N GLN A 756 12.53 -10.96 -18.69
CA GLN A 756 11.42 -10.03 -18.84
C GLN A 756 10.18 -10.44 -18.03
N ILE A 757 10.13 -9.94 -16.80
CA ILE A 757 9.01 -10.12 -15.86
C ILE A 757 7.71 -9.45 -16.32
N LYS A 758 7.77 -8.39 -17.13
CA LYS A 758 6.57 -7.71 -17.64
C LYS A 758 6.74 -7.31 -19.11
N PHE A 759 5.87 -7.83 -19.96
CA PHE A 759 5.72 -7.36 -21.34
C PHE A 759 5.02 -5.99 -21.37
N ALA A 760 5.42 -5.10 -22.29
CA ALA A 760 4.85 -3.75 -22.43
C ALA A 760 3.32 -3.80 -22.64
N PRO A 761 2.51 -2.97 -21.95
CA PRO A 761 1.08 -2.85 -22.22
C PRO A 761 0.81 -2.41 -23.66
N ALA A 762 -0.30 -2.88 -24.25
CA ALA A 762 -0.67 -2.55 -25.62
C ALA A 762 -0.92 -1.05 -25.82
N GLU A 763 -1.40 -0.37 -24.77
CA GLU A 763 -1.64 1.08 -24.76
C GLU A 763 -0.36 1.92 -24.60
N ARG A 764 0.82 1.27 -24.44
CA ARG A 764 2.15 1.92 -24.31
C ARG A 764 2.16 3.06 -23.29
N LEU A 765 1.93 2.69 -22.03
CA LEU A 765 1.73 3.60 -20.93
C LEU A 765 3.07 4.15 -20.40
N ASP A 766 3.08 5.45 -20.09
CA ASP A 766 4.21 6.19 -19.53
C ASP A 766 4.72 5.59 -18.20
N ARG A 767 6.01 5.22 -18.16
CA ARG A 767 6.64 4.59 -16.98
C ARG A 767 6.66 5.48 -15.72
N ALA A 768 6.52 6.80 -15.85
CA ALA A 768 6.45 7.71 -14.70
C ALA A 768 5.16 7.54 -13.86
N ASN A 769 4.13 6.93 -14.46
CA ASN A 769 2.82 6.71 -13.85
C ASN A 769 2.66 5.32 -13.21
N PHE A 770 3.69 4.47 -13.27
CA PHE A 770 3.67 3.15 -12.63
C PHE A 770 4.16 3.19 -11.18
N LYS A 771 3.54 2.37 -10.34
CA LYS A 771 3.90 2.11 -8.94
C LYS A 771 3.95 0.60 -8.73
N TRP A 772 4.72 0.18 -7.73
CA TRP A 772 4.85 -1.21 -7.28
C TRP A 772 4.49 -1.23 -5.80
N ALA A 773 3.46 -1.97 -5.42
CA ALA A 773 2.99 -2.08 -4.04
C ALA A 773 2.05 -3.28 -3.89
N ASP A 774 2.05 -3.96 -2.75
CA ASP A 774 1.12 -5.06 -2.47
C ASP A 774 -0.27 -4.50 -2.13
N VAL A 775 -1.21 -4.51 -3.08
CA VAL A 775 -2.57 -3.99 -2.85
C VAL A 775 -3.58 -5.08 -2.52
N ASN A 776 -3.19 -6.37 -2.53
CA ASN A 776 -4.06 -7.46 -2.12
C ASN A 776 -3.72 -8.07 -0.76
N GLY A 777 -2.52 -7.85 -0.23
CA GLY A 777 -2.03 -8.32 1.07
C GLY A 777 -1.43 -9.74 1.03
N ASP A 778 -0.87 -10.18 -0.12
CA ASP A 778 -0.31 -11.53 -0.27
C ASP A 778 1.22 -11.63 -0.13
N GLY A 779 1.85 -10.51 0.28
CA GLY A 779 3.29 -10.37 0.48
C GLY A 779 4.08 -10.01 -0.78
N LYS A 780 3.42 -9.89 -1.95
CA LYS A 780 4.07 -9.59 -3.23
C LYS A 780 3.63 -8.25 -3.78
N VAL A 781 4.55 -7.53 -4.40
CA VAL A 781 4.19 -6.27 -5.07
C VAL A 781 3.38 -6.53 -6.33
N ASP A 782 2.26 -5.82 -6.43
CA ASP A 782 1.46 -5.69 -7.64
C ASP A 782 1.98 -4.54 -8.51
N LEU A 783 1.65 -4.60 -9.79
CA LEU A 783 1.92 -3.50 -10.72
C LEU A 783 0.68 -2.60 -10.83
N ILE A 784 0.88 -1.31 -10.57
CA ILE A 784 -0.20 -0.32 -10.57
C ILE A 784 0.12 0.76 -11.60
N TRP A 785 -0.83 1.14 -12.44
CA TRP A 785 -0.74 2.34 -13.28
C TRP A 785 -1.79 3.37 -12.87
N VAL A 786 -1.36 4.62 -12.65
CA VAL A 786 -2.23 5.72 -12.22
C VAL A 786 -2.53 6.66 -13.40
N ASP A 787 -3.80 6.95 -13.68
CA ASP A 787 -4.19 7.95 -14.69
C ASP A 787 -3.69 9.34 -14.26
N LYS A 788 -2.82 9.97 -15.07
CA LYS A 788 -2.17 11.26 -14.77
C LYS A 788 -3.19 12.37 -14.44
N PHE A 789 -4.37 12.34 -15.08
CA PHE A 789 -5.41 13.37 -14.99
C PHE A 789 -6.49 13.07 -13.94
N LYS A 790 -6.92 11.81 -13.86
CA LYS A 790 -8.05 11.38 -13.04
C LYS A 790 -7.64 10.77 -11.71
N ALA A 791 -6.36 10.42 -11.56
CA ALA A 791 -5.79 9.69 -10.43
C ALA A 791 -6.34 8.27 -10.20
N GLY A 792 -7.25 7.78 -11.07
CA GLY A 792 -7.77 6.42 -11.00
C GLY A 792 -6.69 5.40 -11.36
N ALA A 793 -6.58 4.34 -10.57
CA ALA A 793 -5.46 3.39 -10.66
C ALA A 793 -5.92 2.00 -11.13
N ARG A 794 -5.26 1.49 -12.18
CA ARG A 794 -5.40 0.14 -12.74
C ARG A 794 -4.37 -0.78 -12.10
N VAL A 795 -4.81 -1.96 -11.67
CA VAL A 795 -3.98 -2.94 -10.97
C VAL A 795 -3.82 -4.18 -11.85
N TRP A 796 -2.59 -4.68 -11.96
CA TRP A 796 -2.29 -6.04 -12.39
C TRP A 796 -1.76 -6.80 -11.18
N ARG A 797 -2.54 -7.78 -10.69
CA ARG A 797 -2.10 -8.60 -9.57
C ARG A 797 -0.98 -9.55 -9.96
N ASN A 798 0.00 -9.70 -9.09
CA ASN A 798 1.10 -10.64 -9.19
C ASN A 798 0.60 -12.09 -9.01
N GLY A 799 0.64 -12.88 -10.09
CA GLY A 799 0.29 -14.31 -10.07
C GLY A 799 1.48 -15.24 -9.85
N GLY A 800 2.64 -14.71 -9.46
CA GLY A 800 3.90 -15.45 -9.31
C GLY A 800 4.56 -15.86 -10.63
N PHE A 801 5.72 -16.53 -10.53
CA PHE A 801 6.60 -16.93 -11.63
C PHE A 801 6.08 -18.10 -12.50
N ILE A 802 4.85 -17.96 -12.98
CA ILE A 802 4.21 -18.80 -13.99
C ILE A 802 4.21 -18.01 -15.31
N PRO A 803 4.98 -18.40 -16.35
CA PRO A 803 5.09 -17.61 -17.57
C PRO A 803 3.75 -17.45 -18.32
N ALA A 804 3.33 -16.21 -18.58
CA ALA A 804 2.08 -15.88 -19.26
C ALA A 804 2.20 -14.58 -20.07
N GLY A 805 1.41 -14.44 -21.14
CA GLY A 805 1.30 -13.18 -21.90
C GLY A 805 2.63 -12.62 -22.45
N GLY A 806 3.60 -13.49 -22.75
CA GLY A 806 4.95 -13.07 -23.19
C GLY A 806 5.88 -12.60 -22.06
N SER A 807 5.45 -12.72 -20.79
CA SER A 807 6.20 -12.40 -19.58
C SER A 807 6.68 -13.68 -18.86
N SER A 808 7.74 -13.62 -18.07
CA SER A 808 8.23 -14.77 -17.27
C SER A 808 7.41 -15.07 -16.01
N MET A 809 6.48 -14.18 -15.64
CA MET A 809 5.52 -14.33 -14.54
C MET A 809 4.11 -13.95 -14.99
N THR A 810 3.10 -14.31 -14.18
CA THR A 810 1.69 -14.06 -14.47
C THR A 810 1.26 -12.70 -13.90
N TRP A 811 0.56 -11.92 -14.72
CA TRP A 811 -0.01 -10.63 -14.35
C TRP A 811 -1.52 -10.66 -14.62
N ILE A 812 -2.33 -10.63 -13.56
CA ILE A 812 -3.79 -10.70 -13.63
C ILE A 812 -4.34 -9.27 -13.70
N ASP A 813 -4.75 -8.83 -14.88
CA ASP A 813 -5.34 -7.49 -15.08
C ASP A 813 -6.69 -7.38 -14.39
N LEU A 814 -6.73 -6.68 -13.26
CA LEU A 814 -7.96 -6.39 -12.53
C LEU A 814 -8.71 -5.20 -13.15
N GLY A 815 -8.08 -4.39 -13.99
CA GLY A 815 -8.62 -3.11 -14.42
C GLY A 815 -8.54 -2.04 -13.32
N THR A 816 -9.30 -0.95 -13.46
CA THR A 816 -9.32 0.13 -12.46
C THR A 816 -9.95 -0.34 -11.15
N ARG A 817 -9.18 -0.27 -10.05
CA ARG A 817 -9.63 -0.61 -8.69
C ARG A 817 -9.75 0.59 -7.77
N PHE A 818 -8.99 1.64 -8.01
CA PHE A 818 -9.12 2.90 -7.27
C PHE A 818 -9.74 3.96 -8.19
N GLU A 819 -10.83 4.62 -7.75
CA GLU A 819 -11.61 5.56 -8.57
C GLU A 819 -10.88 6.86 -8.91
N GLY A 820 -9.91 7.24 -8.09
CA GLY A 820 -9.13 8.46 -8.24
C GLY A 820 -9.67 9.64 -7.44
N HIS A 821 -8.94 10.03 -6.40
CA HIS A 821 -8.98 11.36 -5.81
C HIS A 821 -7.61 12.01 -6.00
N GLY A 822 -7.55 13.32 -6.21
CA GLY A 822 -6.27 13.98 -6.44
C GLY A 822 -5.86 14.00 -7.91
N ARG A 823 -4.55 13.94 -8.15
CA ARG A 823 -3.92 13.96 -9.48
C ARG A 823 -2.92 12.82 -9.56
N GLY A 824 -2.77 12.16 -10.70
CA GLY A 824 -2.00 10.90 -10.76
C GLY A 824 -0.53 11.02 -10.34
N GLN A 825 0.08 12.19 -10.56
CA GLN A 825 1.45 12.49 -10.11
C GLN A 825 1.57 12.69 -8.58
N ASN A 826 0.48 12.81 -7.85
CA ASN A 826 0.45 13.03 -6.40
C ASN A 826 0.06 11.75 -5.62
N ILE A 827 -0.13 10.61 -6.32
CA ILE A 827 -0.61 9.37 -5.70
C ILE A 827 0.56 8.45 -5.35
N HIS A 828 0.51 7.96 -4.11
CA HIS A 828 1.41 6.99 -3.51
C HIS A 828 0.59 5.78 -3.03
N PHE A 829 1.28 4.65 -2.82
CA PHE A 829 0.70 3.41 -2.31
C PHE A 829 1.51 2.87 -1.11
N PRO A 830 1.55 3.60 0.02
CA PRO A 830 2.15 3.12 1.27
C PRO A 830 1.23 2.17 2.04
N THR A 831 1.79 1.29 2.84
CA THR A 831 1.05 0.43 3.78
C THR A 831 0.91 1.18 5.12
N LEU A 832 -0.16 1.96 5.29
CA LEU A 832 -0.35 2.81 6.48
C LEU A 832 -1.30 2.19 7.51
N GLY A 833 -2.23 1.35 7.06
CA GLY A 833 -3.17 0.60 7.91
C GLY A 833 -2.55 -0.63 8.56
N GLU A 834 -3.34 -1.34 9.38
CA GLU A 834 -2.90 -2.55 10.10
C GLU A 834 -3.02 -3.85 9.27
N LEU A 835 -3.48 -3.76 8.01
CA LEU A 835 -3.80 -4.93 7.19
C LEU A 835 -2.61 -5.45 6.35
N GLY A 836 -1.44 -4.81 6.41
CA GLY A 836 -0.28 -5.15 5.55
C GLY A 836 -0.45 -4.77 4.07
N ARG A 837 -1.60 -4.18 3.69
CA ARG A 837 -1.96 -3.79 2.32
C ARG A 837 -1.59 -2.34 2.05
N ALA A 838 -1.17 -2.06 0.82
CA ALA A 838 -0.93 -0.73 0.35
C ALA A 838 -2.23 0.07 0.14
N ASP A 839 -2.26 1.27 0.72
CA ASP A 839 -3.40 2.19 0.76
C ASP A 839 -3.31 3.25 -0.33
N TYR A 840 -4.47 3.74 -0.81
CA TYR A 840 -4.47 4.83 -1.79
C TYR A 840 -4.21 6.17 -1.09
N HIS A 841 -3.10 6.84 -1.43
CA HIS A 841 -2.61 8.00 -0.68
C HIS A 841 -2.34 9.22 -1.58
N ASP A 842 -3.03 10.33 -1.34
CA ASP A 842 -2.96 11.57 -2.13
C ASP A 842 -2.14 12.64 -1.37
N VAL A 843 -0.94 12.96 -1.88
CA VAL A 843 0.04 13.86 -1.26
C VAL A 843 0.01 15.25 -1.92
N TYR A 844 -0.32 16.27 -1.16
CA TYR A 844 -0.53 17.63 -1.62
C TYR A 844 0.82 18.33 -1.85
N PRO A 845 1.26 18.56 -3.09
CA PRO A 845 2.64 18.95 -3.39
C PRO A 845 3.07 20.27 -2.74
N GLY A 846 2.19 21.28 -2.64
CA GLY A 846 2.52 22.57 -2.02
C GLY A 846 2.64 22.56 -0.49
N THR A 847 2.18 21.51 0.20
CA THR A 847 2.10 21.49 1.68
C THR A 847 2.63 20.20 2.32
N ALA A 848 2.82 19.14 1.54
CA ALA A 848 3.00 17.76 2.00
C ALA A 848 1.88 17.26 2.94
N LEU A 849 0.70 17.92 2.96
CA LEU A 849 -0.50 17.34 3.57
C LEU A 849 -0.88 16.07 2.79
N ALA A 850 -1.50 15.10 3.44
CA ALA A 850 -1.96 13.91 2.73
C ALA A 850 -3.23 13.29 3.32
N ASN A 851 -4.01 12.70 2.43
CA ASN A 851 -5.25 11.98 2.73
C ASN A 851 -5.11 10.53 2.23
N THR A 852 -5.47 9.57 3.09
CA THR A 852 -5.50 8.14 2.77
C THR A 852 -6.93 7.66 2.58
N TRP A 853 -7.14 6.78 1.61
CA TRP A 853 -8.27 5.86 1.56
C TRP A 853 -7.72 4.47 1.86
N PHE A 854 -7.99 4.00 3.08
CA PHE A 854 -7.47 2.73 3.54
C PHE A 854 -8.05 1.60 2.68
N ASN A 855 -7.17 0.76 2.17
CA ASN A 855 -7.52 -0.35 1.29
C ASN A 855 -7.94 -1.53 2.17
N GLU A 856 -9.24 -1.62 2.43
CA GLU A 856 -9.85 -2.60 3.33
C GLU A 856 -10.69 -3.59 2.52
N CYS A 857 -10.65 -4.88 2.88
CA CYS A 857 -11.55 -5.89 2.33
C CYS A 857 -12.83 -5.92 3.16
N SER A 858 -13.99 -6.18 2.52
CA SER A 858 -15.09 -6.75 3.29
C SER A 858 -14.76 -8.20 3.62
N GLY A 859 -14.67 -8.52 4.91
CA GLY A 859 -14.40 -9.85 5.45
C GLY A 859 -15.61 -10.80 5.39
N GLY A 860 -16.65 -10.34 4.69
CA GLY A 860 -17.98 -10.92 4.66
C GLY A 860 -17.98 -12.40 4.35
N ASP A 861 -18.78 -13.12 5.14
CA ASP A 861 -18.91 -14.57 5.26
C ASP A 861 -18.54 -15.40 4.01
N ASP A 862 -17.81 -16.49 4.25
CA ASP A 862 -17.54 -17.55 3.26
C ASP A 862 -18.80 -17.95 2.46
N TYR A 863 -19.97 -17.95 3.12
CA TYR A 863 -21.28 -18.27 2.55
C TYR A 863 -22.36 -17.30 3.05
N PRO A 864 -23.41 -16.98 2.25
CA PRO A 864 -24.52 -16.12 2.69
C PRO A 864 -25.36 -16.66 3.86
N GLU A 865 -25.31 -17.98 4.09
CA GLU A 865 -25.92 -18.68 5.23
C GLU A 865 -24.87 -19.68 5.76
N PRO A 866 -24.63 -19.81 7.07
CA PRO A 866 -23.61 -20.72 7.57
C PRO A 866 -24.00 -22.20 7.37
N ILE A 867 -22.99 -23.06 7.18
CA ILE A 867 -23.16 -24.46 6.77
C ILE A 867 -22.60 -25.38 7.85
N ASP A 868 -23.37 -26.40 8.26
CA ASP A 868 -22.90 -27.46 9.17
C ASP A 868 -21.77 -28.24 8.48
N PRO A 869 -20.51 -28.17 8.97
CA PRO A 869 -19.41 -28.92 8.40
C PRO A 869 -19.47 -30.43 8.73
N GLY A 870 -20.40 -30.86 9.59
CA GLY A 870 -20.60 -32.25 9.96
C GLY A 870 -19.46 -32.82 10.80
N LEU A 871 -18.92 -32.03 11.75
CA LEU A 871 -17.73 -32.42 12.51
C LEU A 871 -17.91 -33.77 13.23
N PRO A 872 -16.86 -34.62 13.24
CA PRO A 872 -16.91 -35.91 13.94
C PRO A 872 -16.89 -35.66 15.46
N LYS A 873 -17.75 -36.36 16.21
CA LYS A 873 -17.88 -36.13 17.66
C LYS A 873 -16.64 -36.65 18.41
N PRO A 874 -15.92 -35.80 19.17
CA PRO A 874 -14.78 -36.24 19.98
C PRO A 874 -15.22 -37.18 21.12
N PRO A 875 -14.32 -38.02 21.65
CA PRO A 875 -14.62 -38.89 22.78
C PRO A 875 -14.95 -38.04 24.02
N VAL A 876 -16.09 -38.33 24.65
CA VAL A 876 -16.48 -37.71 25.92
C VAL A 876 -15.38 -37.94 26.97
N PRO A 877 -14.91 -36.91 27.69
CA PRO A 877 -13.86 -37.07 28.70
C PRO A 877 -14.24 -38.11 29.75
N SER A 878 -13.54 -39.25 29.77
CA SER A 878 -13.74 -40.29 30.77
C SER A 878 -13.09 -39.86 32.09
N ILE A 879 -13.92 -39.38 33.03
CA ILE A 879 -13.53 -39.19 34.43
C ILE A 879 -13.38 -40.58 35.08
N ASN A 880 -12.25 -41.24 34.82
CA ASN A 880 -11.84 -42.47 35.50
C ASN A 880 -11.22 -42.12 36.86
N VAL A 881 -12.07 -41.79 37.83
CA VAL A 881 -11.69 -41.83 39.26
C VAL A 881 -11.70 -43.29 39.70
N CYS A 882 -10.58 -43.98 39.47
CA CYS A 882 -10.07 -45.14 40.20
C CYS A 882 -8.95 -45.82 39.38
N ASP A 883 -7.70 -45.37 39.53
CA ASP A 883 -6.55 -46.25 39.33
C ASP A 883 -5.45 -45.86 40.33
N SER A 884 -5.11 -46.77 41.24
CA SER A 884 -4.09 -46.55 42.29
C SER A 884 -3.53 -47.87 42.82
N ASP A 885 -3.07 -48.74 41.91
CA ASP A 885 -2.23 -49.88 42.28
C ASP A 885 -0.83 -49.42 42.72
N ALA A 886 -0.73 -48.96 43.97
CA ALA A 886 0.53 -48.63 44.64
C ALA A 886 0.64 -49.44 45.95
N THR A 887 1.19 -50.65 45.84
CA THR A 887 1.51 -51.47 47.02
C THR A 887 2.79 -50.99 47.69
N TRP A 888 2.73 -50.71 48.99
CA TRP A 888 3.90 -50.37 49.81
C TRP A 888 3.99 -51.30 51.02
N SER A 889 5.22 -51.67 51.37
CA SER A 889 5.51 -52.49 52.55
C SER A 889 6.46 -51.73 53.48
N ILE A 890 6.25 -51.84 54.78
CA ILE A 890 7.06 -51.16 55.80
C ILE A 890 7.73 -52.21 56.69
N THR A 891 9.05 -52.17 56.75
CA THR A 891 9.86 -52.76 57.82
C THR A 891 10.16 -51.69 58.87
N ALA A 892 10.01 -52.02 60.15
CA ALA A 892 10.32 -51.13 61.26
C ALA A 892 11.51 -51.66 62.07
N ASP A 893 12.37 -50.78 62.58
CA ASP A 893 13.27 -51.07 63.70
C ASP A 893 13.56 -49.80 64.55
N SER A 894 13.89 -50.05 65.81
CA SER A 894 14.43 -49.27 66.95
C SER A 894 15.14 -47.91 66.73
N ALA A 895 15.35 -47.04 67.73
CA ALA A 895 14.82 -46.82 69.10
C ALA A 895 15.44 -45.51 69.70
N ASP A 896 14.95 -45.05 70.88
CA ASP A 896 15.59 -44.09 71.83
C ASP A 896 15.85 -42.63 71.39
N THR A 897 15.92 -41.60 72.26
CA THR A 897 15.14 -41.18 73.46
C THR A 897 15.33 -39.66 73.71
N ASP A 898 14.53 -39.07 74.62
CA ASP A 898 14.72 -37.79 75.38
C ASP A 898 14.41 -36.38 74.77
N ILE A 899 13.31 -35.77 75.30
CA ILE A 899 13.09 -34.40 75.89
C ILE A 899 13.92 -33.19 75.34
N VAL A 900 13.41 -31.97 75.06
CA VAL A 900 12.41 -31.12 75.78
C VAL A 900 11.72 -30.06 74.86
N ASP A 901 10.39 -30.01 74.93
CA ASP A 901 9.42 -28.89 74.83
C ASP A 901 9.37 -27.86 73.66
N ASP A 902 8.11 -27.46 73.41
CA ASP A 902 7.54 -26.36 72.63
C ASP A 902 7.54 -26.38 71.07
N GLN A 903 6.39 -25.95 70.52
CA GLN A 903 6.01 -25.83 69.09
C GLN A 903 5.72 -27.11 68.28
N TYR A 904 4.55 -27.72 68.54
CA TYR A 904 3.81 -28.53 67.55
C TYR A 904 2.59 -27.77 67.01
N THR A 905 2.49 -27.59 65.69
CA THR A 905 1.42 -28.15 64.82
C THR A 905 1.52 -27.61 63.38
N THR A 906 2.30 -28.28 62.52
CA THR A 906 2.09 -28.28 61.06
C THR A 906 2.56 -29.60 60.47
N GLY A 907 1.61 -30.46 60.08
CA GLY A 907 1.90 -31.75 59.45
C GLY A 907 0.70 -32.69 59.53
N ILE A 908 0.30 -33.24 58.37
CA ILE A 908 -0.77 -34.23 58.20
C ILE A 908 -2.20 -33.68 58.45
N LYS A 909 -2.68 -32.90 57.48
CA LYS A 909 -4.00 -33.13 56.88
C LYS A 909 -3.83 -33.13 55.37
N ASP A 910 -3.94 -34.31 54.80
CA ASP A 910 -4.05 -34.53 53.36
C ASP A 910 -5.34 -35.36 53.14
N VAL A 911 -5.77 -35.47 51.88
CA VAL A 911 -6.99 -36.13 51.41
C VAL A 911 -8.29 -35.34 51.69
N PHE A 912 -8.95 -34.92 50.60
CA PHE A 912 -10.14 -34.05 50.50
C PHE A 912 -9.90 -32.56 50.79
N GLY A 913 -9.32 -31.87 49.80
CA GLY A 913 -9.47 -30.41 49.65
C GLY A 913 -10.83 -30.08 49.01
N ASP A 914 -11.51 -29.07 49.54
CA ASP A 914 -12.91 -28.78 49.26
C ASP A 914 -13.18 -28.18 47.87
N THR A 915 -13.83 -28.93 46.98
CA THR A 915 -14.52 -28.38 45.80
C THR A 915 -15.92 -27.88 46.18
N CYS A 916 -15.99 -26.72 46.84
CA CYS A 916 -17.24 -25.96 47.02
C CYS A 916 -17.00 -24.46 46.86
N ASN A 917 -17.44 -23.90 45.73
CA ASN A 917 -17.42 -22.46 45.48
C ASN A 917 -18.36 -21.73 46.45
N TYR A 918 -17.80 -20.90 47.33
CA TYR A 918 -18.56 -19.86 48.00
C TYR A 918 -18.76 -18.68 47.04
N VAL A 919 -20.00 -18.44 46.63
CA VAL A 919 -20.34 -17.18 45.93
C VAL A 919 -20.35 -16.07 46.97
N ASN A 920 -19.37 -15.16 46.89
CA ASN A 920 -19.33 -13.98 47.73
C ASN A 920 -20.25 -12.91 47.14
N VAL A 921 -21.50 -12.85 47.62
CA VAL A 921 -22.39 -11.70 47.41
C VAL A 921 -22.52 -10.97 48.74
N ASP A 922 -21.70 -9.95 48.95
CA ASP A 922 -22.06 -8.91 49.91
C ASP A 922 -21.46 -7.56 49.53
N GLY A 923 -22.35 -6.58 49.41
CA GLY A 923 -22.05 -5.23 48.96
C GLY A 923 -22.99 -4.21 49.60
N TYR A 924 -23.36 -4.39 50.88
CA TYR A 924 -24.08 -3.37 51.64
C TYR A 924 -23.56 -3.18 53.07
N THR A 925 -23.74 -1.94 53.54
CA THR A 925 -23.06 -1.35 54.69
C THR A 925 -23.63 -1.81 56.04
N LYS A 926 -22.76 -1.86 57.07
CA LYS A 926 -23.11 -1.97 58.51
C LYS A 926 -24.36 -1.16 58.90
N TYR A 927 -25.20 -1.69 59.81
CA TYR A 927 -25.14 -1.40 61.27
C TYR A 927 -26.14 -2.25 62.09
N GLU A 928 -25.75 -2.52 63.34
CA GLU A 928 -26.56 -2.79 64.56
C GLU A 928 -27.27 -4.15 64.84
N ASP A 929 -26.91 -4.66 66.03
CA ASP A 929 -27.64 -5.41 67.07
C ASP A 929 -28.06 -6.91 66.98
N TYR A 930 -27.42 -7.68 67.89
CA TYR A 930 -27.86 -8.82 68.72
C TYR A 930 -29.17 -9.58 68.40
N ASP A 931 -29.11 -10.93 68.34
CA ASP A 931 -29.26 -11.79 69.54
C ASP A 931 -28.81 -13.26 69.27
N VAL A 932 -28.65 -14.07 70.31
CA VAL A 932 -28.08 -15.44 70.28
C VAL A 932 -29.18 -16.50 70.37
N GLY A 933 -29.20 -17.48 69.45
CA GLY A 933 -30.13 -18.62 69.50
C GLY A 933 -29.60 -19.89 68.85
N GLN A 934 -29.27 -20.90 69.66
CA GLN A 934 -28.90 -22.25 69.18
C GLN A 934 -30.12 -23.01 68.63
N LEU A 935 -29.94 -23.87 67.60
CA LEU A 935 -30.21 -25.32 67.70
C LEU A 935 -29.82 -26.15 66.45
N ILE A 936 -29.05 -27.21 66.68
CA ILE A 936 -29.22 -28.60 66.18
C ILE A 936 -29.60 -28.84 64.70
N GLY A 937 -28.67 -29.43 63.95
CA GLY A 937 -28.77 -30.86 63.62
C GLY A 937 -29.31 -31.31 62.25
N TYR A 938 -28.41 -31.35 61.26
CA TYR A 938 -28.22 -32.41 60.25
C TYR A 938 -29.39 -32.97 59.40
N LEU A 939 -29.22 -32.78 58.07
CA LEU A 939 -29.38 -33.77 57.00
C LEU A 939 -30.60 -34.71 57.00
N ASN A 940 -31.45 -34.55 55.98
CA ASN A 940 -32.32 -35.63 55.53
C ASN A 940 -32.40 -35.66 53.99
N CYS A 941 -31.79 -36.68 53.39
CA CYS A 941 -31.89 -36.96 51.96
C CYS A 941 -33.19 -37.70 51.65
N ALA A 942 -33.96 -37.24 50.66
CA ALA A 942 -35.06 -37.98 50.07
C ALA A 942 -35.38 -37.41 48.67
N LYS A 943 -35.68 -38.19 47.63
CA LYS A 943 -35.44 -39.63 47.37
C LYS A 943 -35.75 -39.84 45.87
N TRP A 944 -34.90 -40.54 45.14
CA TRP A 944 -35.33 -41.27 43.94
C TRP A 944 -35.59 -42.71 44.37
N ASP A 945 -36.74 -43.28 44.02
CA ASP A 945 -37.09 -44.65 44.39
C ASP A 945 -37.45 -45.48 43.15
N ARG A 946 -36.77 -46.65 43.05
CA ARG A 946 -37.03 -47.83 42.20
C ARG A 946 -36.57 -47.81 40.73
N VAL A 947 -35.42 -48.47 40.53
CA VAL A 947 -35.37 -49.66 39.66
C VAL A 947 -34.85 -50.83 40.51
N GLU A 948 -35.59 -51.93 40.58
CA GLU A 948 -35.13 -53.18 41.20
C GLU A 948 -34.45 -54.06 40.14
N CYS A 949 -33.33 -54.69 40.47
CA CYS A 949 -32.75 -55.77 39.68
C CYS A 949 -32.40 -56.95 40.61
N VAL A 950 -33.17 -58.02 40.50
CA VAL A 950 -32.89 -59.30 41.15
C VAL A 950 -31.84 -60.06 40.33
N LYS A 951 -30.86 -60.67 41.00
CA LYS A 951 -29.82 -61.47 40.37
C LYS A 951 -30.30 -62.92 40.19
N THR A 952 -30.60 -63.32 38.96
CA THR A 952 -30.73 -64.73 38.54
C THR A 952 -29.96 -64.99 37.26
N GLU A 953 -29.59 -66.25 37.05
CA GLU A 953 -28.65 -66.68 36.01
C GLU A 953 -29.23 -66.57 34.58
N HIS A 954 -28.34 -66.35 33.60
CA HIS A 954 -28.54 -66.35 32.15
C HIS A 954 -29.22 -65.13 31.45
N SER A 955 -28.43 -64.50 30.57
CA SER A 955 -28.78 -63.89 29.25
C SER A 955 -29.76 -62.69 29.09
N LEU A 956 -29.23 -61.63 28.44
CA LEU A 956 -29.80 -60.74 27.39
C LEU A 956 -31.08 -59.86 27.59
N GLN A 957 -30.90 -58.57 27.23
CA GLN A 957 -31.72 -57.71 26.34
C GLN A 957 -33.00 -56.92 26.76
N LEU A 958 -32.89 -55.58 26.62
CA LEU A 958 -33.72 -54.60 25.82
C LEU A 958 -35.19 -54.17 26.15
N CYS A 959 -35.49 -52.93 25.69
CA CYS A 959 -36.81 -52.29 25.38
C CYS A 959 -37.70 -51.70 26.51
N PHE A 960 -38.58 -50.69 26.31
CA PHE A 960 -38.64 -49.45 25.47
C PHE A 960 -39.89 -48.56 25.86
N LEU A 961 -39.84 -47.23 25.61
CA LEU A 961 -40.86 -46.12 25.47
C LEU A 961 -42.39 -46.21 25.88
N GLY A 962 -42.98 -45.04 26.20
CA GLY A 962 -44.45 -44.76 26.07
C GLY A 962 -44.99 -43.39 26.58
N PHE A 963 -45.68 -42.60 25.72
CA PHE A 963 -46.40 -41.30 25.97
C PHE A 963 -47.78 -41.49 26.69
N GLY A 964 -48.60 -40.50 27.14
CA GLY A 964 -48.61 -39.02 27.13
C GLY A 964 -50.02 -38.43 27.48
N LEU A 965 -50.30 -37.16 27.10
CA LEU A 965 -51.59 -36.40 27.09
C LEU A 965 -52.07 -35.54 28.29
N SER A 966 -52.83 -34.49 27.95
CA SER A 966 -53.05 -33.22 28.67
C SER A 966 -54.52 -32.74 28.68
N VAL A 967 -54.89 -31.78 29.56
CA VAL A 967 -56.19 -31.07 29.54
C VAL A 967 -56.02 -29.58 29.90
N TYR A 968 -56.76 -28.70 29.21
CA TYR A 968 -56.76 -27.24 29.31
C TYR A 968 -57.94 -26.70 30.16
N ALA A 969 -57.76 -25.58 30.89
CA ALA A 969 -58.84 -24.62 31.19
C ALA A 969 -58.35 -23.21 31.60
N GLN A 970 -58.94 -22.22 30.94
CA GLN A 970 -58.96 -20.75 31.13
C GLN A 970 -59.35 -20.29 32.57
N SER A 971 -59.20 -19.04 33.05
CA SER A 971 -58.48 -17.80 32.66
C SER A 971 -58.83 -16.66 33.66
N LEU A 972 -57.93 -15.69 33.95
CA LEU A 972 -58.18 -14.20 34.00
C LEU A 972 -57.17 -13.39 34.85
N VAL A 973 -56.61 -12.33 34.22
CA VAL A 973 -56.08 -11.04 34.77
C VAL A 973 -54.91 -11.11 35.79
N LYS A 974 -53.65 -10.83 35.40
CA LYS A 974 -52.98 -9.55 34.98
C LYS A 974 -52.86 -8.44 36.05
N CYS A 975 -51.65 -8.23 36.57
CA CYS A 975 -50.71 -7.17 36.16
C CYS A 975 -49.37 -7.38 36.92
N SER A 976 -48.28 -7.77 36.26
CA SER A 976 -47.38 -6.93 35.45
C SER A 976 -46.31 -6.19 36.28
N TYR A 977 -45.06 -6.64 36.16
CA TYR A 977 -43.86 -5.83 36.31
C TYR A 977 -43.01 -6.01 35.04
N TYR A 978 -42.29 -4.96 34.67
CA TYR A 978 -41.30 -4.92 33.59
C TYR A 978 -40.00 -5.59 34.02
#